data_AF-A0A7S1IQR3-F1
#
_entry.id   AF-A0A7S1IQR3-F1
#
_cell.length_a   1.000
_cell.length_b   1.000
_cell.length_c   1.000
_cell.angle_alpha   90.00
_cell.angle_beta   90.00
_cell.angle_gamma   90.00
#
_symmetry.space_group_name_H-M   'P 1'
#
loop_
_entity.id
_entity.type
_entity.pdbx_description
1 polymer ?
#
loop_
_entity_poly.entity_id
_entity_poly.type
_entity_poly.pdbx_seq_one_letter_code
_entity_poly.pdbx_strand_id
1 'polypeptide(L)'
;GGVLNGASYYAGMEPCRDTLAGFTFGSDVTEHARLDLDQQTFEGLLEAGAWRVAADVYQYGRHSHKSSGMRTLQGFATSISAGKADAALYQRFVQYYGSATYADDFVMAALQGTGVFAGKPAVSREESAAKGSAYGNSWMYVQLELEDAIDDCKAGALADNDRGVHAWDEAWAFYAGSLEGVDGSGSGVQPYALADKRCADFNTCTSSGGSAVNAAVLQLFKDGQALLVAGSCDAAQAKADAIARQMLVPMLQGMLRYAWKADPVNGVSGPKEVAEGWAFTRGILPQIHSCSPRAAAVVRRNMDIAAGTPVADGHQAVHRAVESVYSCLGITCADVGVLLNGATYVPGMETCYGPLAGYPEGSDVKEHGEVDLDQSAIETALAAGDFTTARTIYVNGQNSQKSSGLRTLQGFSTQMSAGKQQAELYQLFKAYYGSATYANDFVMAALEGTGVFAGKATVARQESVKKGISYGNTWMYVVVEMEDAIQDCTAGLLADNDKGVHAWDEAWAFYAGSLEGADGSGSGVQPYALADKRCVDFGTCTASGGSAINRDILALFQDGLALLRAGKCTDARSVMTAITRKMAVPLVQGVLRYAWKADPVNGVSGPKEIAEGWAFTRGILPQVQQCSVAAATTVRNNMDIASASPVSGGFAAVKQALESVYPCLGITCGDVGGVLNGASYYAGMEPCRDTLAGFTFGSDVTEHARLDLDQQTFEGLLEAGAWRVAADVYQY
;
A
#
# COMPACT_ATOMS: atom_id res chain seq x y z
N GLY A 1 32.27 40.54 11.04
CA GLY A 1 31.45 41.23 12.05
C GLY A 1 31.02 42.58 11.51
N GLY A 2 29.72 42.84 11.48
CA GLY A 2 29.13 44.10 11.02
C GLY A 2 29.07 45.19 12.09
N VAL A 3 28.89 46.46 11.69
CA VAL A 3 28.79 47.60 12.62
C VAL A 3 27.32 47.99 12.79
N LEU A 4 26.85 48.03 14.04
CA LEU A 4 25.46 48.38 14.38
C LEU A 4 25.25 49.90 14.50
N ASN A 5 24.05 50.34 14.14
CA ASN A 5 23.43 51.63 14.42
C ASN A 5 22.06 51.40 15.10
N GLY A 6 22.02 51.48 16.43
CA GLY A 6 20.83 51.06 17.18
C GLY A 6 20.61 49.56 17.04
N ALA A 7 19.41 49.14 16.62
CA ALA A 7 19.02 47.74 16.41
C ALA A 7 19.28 47.21 14.98
N SER A 8 19.91 48.01 14.11
CA SER A 8 20.12 47.69 12.68
C SER A 8 21.56 47.96 12.26
N TYR A 9 22.12 47.18 11.33
CA TYR A 9 23.47 47.42 10.79
C TYR A 9 23.53 48.68 9.93
N TYR A 10 24.71 49.33 9.87
CA TYR A 10 24.96 50.33 8.84
C TYR A 10 24.85 49.65 7.46
N ALA A 11 24.18 50.32 6.51
CA ALA A 11 24.04 49.82 5.15
C ALA A 11 25.43 49.53 4.52
N GLY A 12 25.66 48.30 4.09
CA GLY A 12 26.95 47.84 3.56
C GLY A 12 27.95 47.36 4.62
N MET A 13 27.54 47.28 5.90
CA MET A 13 28.29 46.70 7.01
C MET A 13 27.48 45.63 7.74
N GLU A 14 26.56 44.95 7.06
CA GLU A 14 25.93 43.72 7.52
C GLU A 14 26.98 42.60 7.65
N PRO A 15 26.81 41.61 8.55
CA PRO A 15 27.67 40.42 8.57
C PRO A 15 27.65 39.71 7.21
N CYS A 16 28.79 39.19 6.75
CA CYS A 16 28.80 38.25 5.64
C CYS A 16 27.87 37.08 5.99
N ARG A 17 26.84 36.86 5.18
CA ARG A 17 25.97 35.69 5.34
C ARG A 17 26.56 34.56 4.53
N ASP A 18 27.28 33.68 5.22
CA ASP A 18 27.83 32.49 4.59
C ASP A 18 26.68 31.61 4.08
N THR A 19 26.93 30.96 2.93
CA THR A 19 25.97 30.04 2.31
C THR A 19 26.58 28.65 2.29
N LEU A 20 25.82 27.67 2.75
CA LEU A 20 26.21 26.27 2.81
C LEU A 20 25.09 25.43 2.20
N ALA A 21 25.41 24.59 1.20
CA ALA A 21 24.46 23.75 0.49
C ALA A 21 23.17 24.50 0.04
N GLY A 22 23.34 25.73 -0.44
CA GLY A 22 22.25 26.57 -0.95
C GLY A 22 21.37 27.24 0.12
N PHE A 23 21.69 27.12 1.41
CA PHE A 23 21.05 27.83 2.52
C PHE A 23 21.94 28.97 3.01
N THR A 24 21.36 30.16 3.16
CA THR A 24 22.08 31.36 3.63
C THR A 24 21.77 31.59 5.10
N PHE A 25 22.81 31.59 5.94
CA PHE A 25 22.63 31.71 7.38
C PHE A 25 22.19 33.11 7.82
N GLY A 26 21.38 33.16 8.88
CA GLY A 26 21.03 34.38 9.60
C GLY A 26 22.06 34.77 10.67
N SER A 27 22.89 33.81 11.10
CA SER A 27 23.90 33.90 12.15
C SER A 27 25.23 33.25 11.73
N ASP A 28 26.29 33.42 12.51
CA ASP A 28 27.60 32.79 12.24
C ASP A 28 27.67 31.39 12.85
N VAL A 29 27.51 30.37 12.00
CA VAL A 29 27.60 28.94 12.35
C VAL A 29 28.73 28.23 11.60
N THR A 30 29.69 28.98 11.07
CA THR A 30 30.74 28.45 10.18
C THR A 30 31.66 27.47 10.89
N GLU A 31 32.00 27.71 12.17
CA GLU A 31 32.77 26.74 12.98
C GLU A 31 31.94 25.53 13.42
N HIS A 32 30.60 25.64 13.43
CA HIS A 32 29.71 24.54 13.80
C HIS A 32 29.58 23.53 12.66
N ALA A 33 29.51 24.03 11.43
CA ALA A 33 29.48 23.20 10.22
C ALA A 33 30.71 22.28 10.09
N ARG A 34 31.85 22.62 10.71
CA ARG A 34 33.11 21.85 10.67
C ARG A 34 33.11 20.57 11.51
N LEU A 35 32.03 20.24 12.20
CA LEU A 35 31.91 18.97 12.91
C LEU A 35 32.01 17.76 11.96
N ASP A 36 31.62 17.95 10.70
CA ASP A 36 31.79 16.94 9.66
C ASP A 36 33.25 16.60 9.34
N LEU A 37 34.21 17.51 9.56
CA LEU A 37 35.64 17.22 9.47
C LEU A 37 36.10 16.29 10.60
N ASP A 38 35.50 16.41 11.79
CA ASP A 38 35.71 15.46 12.89
C ASP A 38 35.13 14.09 12.53
N GLN A 39 33.93 14.04 11.93
CA GLN A 39 33.33 12.81 11.43
C GLN A 39 34.19 12.16 10.32
N GLN A 40 34.67 12.92 9.33
CA GLN A 40 35.53 12.41 8.26
C GLN A 40 36.86 11.86 8.82
N THR A 41 37.47 12.58 9.77
CA THR A 41 38.69 12.12 10.45
C THR A 41 38.42 10.85 11.25
N PHE A 42 37.28 10.79 11.94
CA PHE A 42 36.85 9.64 12.71
C PHE A 42 36.69 8.40 11.83
N GLU A 43 35.97 8.50 10.71
CA GLU A 43 35.77 7.40 9.76
C GLU A 43 37.10 6.89 9.19
N GLY A 44 37.99 7.79 8.73
CA GLY A 44 39.29 7.39 8.18
C GLY A 44 40.20 6.70 9.21
N LEU A 45 40.09 7.06 10.50
CA LEU A 45 40.82 6.39 11.57
C LEU A 45 40.25 5.00 11.90
N LEU A 46 38.93 4.82 11.79
CA LEU A 46 38.30 3.51 11.95
C LEU A 46 38.74 2.55 10.83
N GLU A 47 38.71 3.02 9.57
CA GLU A 47 39.19 2.29 8.39
C GLU A 47 40.68 1.88 8.53
N ALA A 48 41.50 2.77 9.09
CA ALA A 48 42.91 2.50 9.37
C ALA A 48 43.15 1.57 10.58
N GLY A 49 42.10 1.16 11.30
CA GLY A 49 42.20 0.36 12.52
C GLY A 49 42.80 1.12 13.72
N ALA A 50 42.83 2.45 13.68
CA ALA A 50 43.38 3.32 14.71
C ALA A 50 42.37 3.61 15.83
N TRP A 51 41.73 2.58 16.38
CA TRP A 51 40.58 2.64 17.29
C TRP A 51 40.74 3.61 18.47
N ARG A 52 41.93 3.67 19.09
CA ARG A 52 42.19 4.57 20.21
C ARG A 52 42.16 6.03 19.78
N VAL A 53 42.78 6.34 18.64
CA VAL A 53 42.83 7.71 18.11
C VAL A 53 41.46 8.12 17.57
N ALA A 54 40.72 7.18 16.96
CA ALA A 54 39.32 7.40 16.58
C ALA A 54 38.47 7.75 17.81
N ALA A 55 38.61 7.02 18.92
CA ALA A 55 37.93 7.35 20.16
C ALA A 55 38.31 8.74 20.69
N ASP A 56 39.59 9.13 20.61
CA ASP A 56 40.02 10.47 21.02
C ASP A 56 39.34 11.57 20.17
N VAL A 57 39.25 11.39 18.85
CA VAL A 57 38.55 12.35 17.96
C VAL A 57 37.05 12.42 18.29
N TYR A 58 36.41 11.27 18.50
CA TYR A 58 34.99 11.21 18.85
C TYR A 58 34.68 11.92 20.17
N GLN A 59 35.52 11.74 21.19
CA GLN A 59 35.31 12.29 22.54
C GLN A 59 35.70 13.77 22.66
N TYR A 60 36.82 14.16 22.06
CA TYR A 60 37.43 15.46 22.29
C TYR A 60 37.31 16.45 21.11
N GLY A 61 36.93 15.96 19.92
CA GLY A 61 36.84 16.77 18.71
C GLY A 61 38.20 17.34 18.26
N ARG A 62 38.22 17.93 17.06
CA ARG A 62 39.43 18.57 16.51
C ARG A 62 39.14 19.83 15.72
N HIS A 63 37.97 19.91 15.07
CA HIS A 63 37.69 20.94 14.08
C HIS A 63 36.55 21.89 14.45
N SER A 64 35.53 21.45 15.21
CA SER A 64 34.37 22.30 15.52
C SER A 64 34.51 23.01 16.87
N HIS A 65 34.54 24.34 16.84
CA HIS A 65 34.69 25.18 18.04
C HIS A 65 33.34 25.75 18.53
N LYS A 66 33.24 25.94 19.85
CA LYS A 66 32.22 26.75 20.53
C LYS A 66 32.88 27.68 21.56
N SER A 67 32.13 28.62 22.10
CA SER A 67 32.63 29.60 23.09
C SER A 67 33.31 28.96 24.30
N SER A 68 32.89 27.76 24.71
CA SER A 68 33.41 27.03 25.86
C SER A 68 34.47 25.96 25.53
N GLY A 69 34.93 25.84 24.28
CA GLY A 69 35.89 24.79 23.86
C GLY A 69 35.47 24.09 22.57
N MET A 70 35.70 22.78 22.47
CA MET A 70 35.33 21.99 21.30
C MET A 70 33.88 21.50 21.37
N ARG A 71 33.19 21.47 20.23
CA ARG A 71 32.03 20.58 20.00
C ARG A 71 32.58 19.22 19.56
N THR A 72 31.93 18.15 19.99
CA THR A 72 32.43 16.79 19.78
C THR A 72 31.28 15.87 19.35
N LEU A 73 31.60 14.82 18.61
CA LEU A 73 30.63 13.82 18.16
C LEU A 73 29.97 13.09 19.35
N GLN A 74 30.73 12.85 20.42
CA GLN A 74 30.20 12.35 21.69
C GLN A 74 29.28 13.36 22.38
N GLY A 75 29.61 14.65 22.31
CA GLY A 75 28.81 15.72 22.87
C GLY A 75 27.37 15.65 22.39
N PHE A 76 27.17 15.43 21.08
CA PHE A 76 25.84 15.30 20.49
C PHE A 76 24.99 14.18 21.10
N ALA A 77 25.60 13.12 21.64
CA ALA A 77 24.87 12.03 22.30
C ALA A 77 24.74 12.17 23.82
N THR A 78 25.58 12.99 24.45
CA THR A 78 25.70 13.05 25.92
C THR A 78 25.17 14.36 26.52
N SER A 79 25.30 15.49 25.80
CA SER A 79 24.88 16.79 26.30
C SER A 79 23.38 17.06 26.16
N ILE A 80 22.63 16.20 25.47
CA ILE A 80 21.17 16.33 25.30
C ILE A 80 20.48 16.36 26.68
N SER A 81 20.97 15.55 27.62
CA SER A 81 20.44 15.46 28.99
C SER A 81 20.59 16.76 29.82
N ALA A 82 21.40 17.72 29.36
CA ALA A 82 21.74 18.95 30.08
C ALA A 82 20.96 20.21 29.62
N GLY A 83 19.84 20.04 28.91
CA GLY A 83 19.00 21.18 28.50
C GLY A 83 17.87 20.84 27.52
N LYS A 84 17.96 19.72 26.80
CA LYS A 84 17.00 19.27 25.79
C LYS A 84 16.34 17.93 26.14
N ALA A 85 16.35 17.58 27.44
CA ALA A 85 15.95 16.27 27.93
C ALA A 85 14.45 16.00 27.78
N ASP A 86 13.60 17.03 27.83
CA ASP A 86 12.14 16.86 27.80
C ASP A 86 11.56 16.73 26.38
N ALA A 87 12.40 16.84 25.34
CA ALA A 87 12.05 16.64 23.95
C ALA A 87 11.33 15.30 23.73
N ALA A 88 10.10 15.34 23.20
CA ALA A 88 9.23 14.16 23.09
C ALA A 88 9.85 13.05 22.21
N LEU A 89 10.56 13.44 21.15
CA LEU A 89 11.28 12.52 20.29
C LEU A 89 12.44 11.85 21.03
N TYR A 90 13.29 12.62 21.70
CA TYR A 90 14.41 12.07 22.45
C TYR A 90 13.93 11.13 23.56
N GLN A 91 12.90 11.52 24.31
CA GLN A 91 12.30 10.66 25.35
C GLN A 91 11.78 9.34 24.79
N ARG A 92 11.26 9.31 23.57
CA ARG A 92 10.87 8.06 22.89
C ARG A 92 12.06 7.11 22.72
N PHE A 93 13.23 7.63 22.35
CA PHE A 93 14.45 6.83 22.21
C PHE A 93 14.98 6.37 23.57
N VAL A 94 14.99 7.25 24.57
CA VAL A 94 15.41 6.92 25.94
C VAL A 94 14.53 5.81 26.52
N GLN A 95 13.22 5.89 26.36
CA GLN A 95 12.28 4.85 26.82
C GLN A 95 12.47 3.54 26.07
N TYR A 96 12.66 3.60 24.75
CA TYR A 96 12.85 2.39 23.94
C TYR A 96 14.16 1.65 24.25
N TYR A 97 15.25 2.39 24.43
CA TYR A 97 16.57 1.80 24.68
C TYR A 97 16.92 1.65 26.17
N GLY A 98 16.19 2.32 27.06
CA GLY A 98 16.45 2.31 28.50
C GLY A 98 17.71 3.10 28.91
N SER A 99 18.19 4.04 28.08
CA SER A 99 19.38 4.84 28.37
C SER A 99 19.26 6.26 27.82
N ALA A 100 19.61 7.25 28.63
CA ALA A 100 19.73 8.64 28.22
C ALA A 100 20.89 8.86 27.23
N THR A 101 21.91 8.02 27.30
CA THR A 101 23.09 8.06 26.42
C THR A 101 23.05 6.96 25.37
N TYR A 102 21.85 6.47 24.99
CA TYR A 102 21.67 5.30 24.11
C TYR A 102 22.47 5.33 22.79
N ALA A 103 22.76 6.53 22.29
CA ALA A 103 23.51 6.75 21.07
C ALA A 103 25.02 6.63 21.33
N ASP A 104 25.51 7.25 22.41
CA ASP A 104 26.91 7.14 22.85
C ASP A 104 27.25 5.71 23.27
N ASP A 105 26.37 5.07 24.05
CA ASP A 105 26.54 3.70 24.52
C ASP A 105 26.81 2.74 23.35
N PHE A 106 26.18 2.99 22.20
CA PHE A 106 26.34 2.18 20.99
C PHE A 106 27.66 2.46 20.28
N VAL A 107 28.01 3.73 20.06
CA VAL A 107 29.28 4.11 19.39
C VAL A 107 30.48 3.68 20.25
N MET A 108 30.43 3.92 21.56
CA MET A 108 31.48 3.52 22.49
C MET A 108 31.61 2.00 22.60
N ALA A 109 30.50 1.26 22.61
CA ALA A 109 30.56 -0.20 22.59
C ALA A 109 31.21 -0.73 21.30
N ALA A 110 30.93 -0.11 20.15
CA ALA A 110 31.57 -0.46 18.88
C ALA A 110 33.08 -0.15 18.90
N LEU A 111 33.47 1.05 19.36
CA LEU A 111 34.86 1.46 19.51
C LEU A 111 35.66 0.54 20.43
N GLN A 112 35.06 0.10 21.54
CA GLN A 112 35.72 -0.76 22.52
C GLN A 112 35.63 -2.26 22.18
N GLY A 113 34.72 -2.65 21.27
CA GLY A 113 34.44 -4.06 20.98
C GLY A 113 33.75 -4.78 22.14
N THR A 114 32.85 -4.08 22.84
CA THR A 114 32.14 -4.58 24.01
C THR A 114 30.65 -4.78 23.71
N GLY A 115 29.89 -5.36 24.66
CA GLY A 115 28.46 -5.59 24.49
C GLY A 115 28.15 -6.48 23.27
N VAL A 116 27.23 -6.04 22.42
CA VAL A 116 26.83 -6.74 21.18
C VAL A 116 27.96 -6.84 20.14
N PHE A 117 29.06 -6.10 20.33
CA PHE A 117 30.22 -6.11 19.44
C PHE A 117 31.34 -7.03 19.92
N ALA A 118 31.23 -7.62 21.11
CA ALA A 118 32.22 -8.56 21.61
C ALA A 118 32.40 -9.75 20.65
N GLY A 119 33.63 -9.97 20.20
CA GLY A 119 33.96 -11.02 19.25
C GLY A 119 33.52 -10.78 17.80
N LYS A 120 32.92 -9.62 17.48
CA LYS A 120 32.58 -9.28 16.08
C LYS A 120 33.79 -8.78 15.28
N PRO A 121 33.81 -8.99 13.95
CA PRO A 121 34.88 -8.50 13.09
C PRO A 121 35.06 -6.98 13.17
N ALA A 122 36.28 -6.52 12.89
CA ALA A 122 36.63 -5.09 12.87
C ALA A 122 35.67 -4.28 11.98
N VAL A 123 35.36 -4.78 10.78
CA VAL A 123 34.43 -4.10 9.84
C VAL A 123 33.04 -3.90 10.44
N SER A 124 32.50 -4.85 11.23
CA SER A 124 31.19 -4.67 11.85
C SER A 124 31.19 -3.54 12.89
N ARG A 125 32.32 -3.40 13.61
CA ARG A 125 32.51 -2.35 14.61
C ARG A 125 32.71 -0.99 13.96
N GLU A 126 33.50 -0.95 12.89
CA GLU A 126 33.79 0.25 12.09
C GLU A 126 32.50 0.85 11.54
N GLU A 127 31.70 0.04 10.83
CA GLU A 127 30.45 0.49 10.24
C GLU A 127 29.46 0.96 11.30
N SER A 128 29.36 0.23 12.42
CA SER A 128 28.45 0.61 13.50
C SER A 128 28.86 1.91 14.20
N ALA A 129 30.16 2.12 14.43
CA ALA A 129 30.66 3.35 15.03
C ALA A 129 30.47 4.55 14.10
N ALA A 130 30.88 4.43 12.83
CA ALA A 130 30.78 5.49 11.84
C ALA A 130 29.33 5.93 11.58
N LYS A 131 28.44 4.97 11.32
CA LYS A 131 27.03 5.27 10.98
C LYS A 131 26.23 5.62 12.23
N GLY A 132 26.60 5.05 13.38
CA GLY A 132 26.05 5.43 14.67
C GLY A 132 26.31 6.89 15.02
N SER A 133 27.53 7.41 14.79
CA SER A 133 27.84 8.81 15.04
C SER A 133 27.17 9.74 14.00
N ALA A 134 27.30 9.45 12.71
CA ALA A 134 26.76 10.32 11.65
C ALA A 134 25.21 10.36 11.62
N TYR A 135 24.54 9.22 11.80
CA TYR A 135 23.09 9.11 11.58
C TYR A 135 22.30 8.80 12.85
N GLY A 136 22.96 8.40 13.93
CA GLY A 136 22.34 8.31 15.26
C GLY A 136 22.50 9.61 16.03
N ASN A 137 23.75 10.06 16.22
CA ASN A 137 24.05 11.27 17.01
C ASN A 137 23.66 12.54 16.24
N SER A 138 24.22 12.80 15.05
CA SER A 138 23.95 14.06 14.33
C SER A 138 22.48 14.23 13.97
N TRP A 139 21.81 13.16 13.50
CA TRP A 139 20.39 13.23 13.14
C TRP A 139 19.48 13.62 14.31
N MET A 140 19.71 13.03 15.49
CA MET A 140 18.95 13.39 16.69
C MET A 140 19.26 14.83 17.09
N TYR A 141 20.53 15.22 17.07
CA TYR A 141 20.96 16.55 17.48
C TYR A 141 20.39 17.65 16.57
N VAL A 142 20.33 17.44 15.25
CA VAL A 142 19.69 18.39 14.31
C VAL A 142 18.23 18.65 14.69
N GLN A 143 17.46 17.62 15.05
CA GLN A 143 16.07 17.83 15.47
C GLN A 143 15.95 18.57 16.78
N LEU A 144 16.85 18.31 17.73
CA LEU A 144 16.88 19.03 18.98
C LEU A 144 17.28 20.50 18.81
N GLU A 145 18.08 20.84 17.80
CA GLU A 145 18.33 22.24 17.43
C GLU A 145 17.12 22.90 16.78
N LEU A 146 16.33 22.17 15.97
CA LEU A 146 15.06 22.68 15.44
C LEU A 146 14.05 22.94 16.57
N GLU A 147 13.89 22.02 17.52
CA GLU A 147 12.99 22.18 18.66
C GLU A 147 13.41 23.38 19.54
N ASP A 148 14.70 23.52 19.81
CA ASP A 148 15.25 24.65 20.59
C ASP A 148 14.97 25.99 19.91
N ALA A 149 15.15 26.08 18.58
CA ALA A 149 14.80 27.26 17.81
C ALA A 149 13.32 27.65 17.94
N ILE A 150 12.42 26.66 18.02
CA ILE A 150 10.99 26.92 18.21
C ILE A 150 10.68 27.35 19.65
N ASP A 151 11.30 26.70 20.64
CA ASP A 151 11.09 27.05 22.05
C ASP A 151 11.59 28.46 22.35
N ASP A 152 12.74 28.83 21.80
CA ASP A 152 13.27 30.20 21.85
C ASP A 152 12.35 31.21 21.15
N CYS A 153 11.75 30.83 20.03
CA CYS A 153 10.75 31.65 19.35
C CYS A 153 9.54 31.91 20.26
N LYS A 154 8.98 30.86 20.87
CA LYS A 154 7.82 30.93 21.77
C LYS A 154 8.15 31.73 23.05
N ALA A 155 9.39 31.67 23.51
CA ALA A 155 9.88 32.45 24.65
C ALA A 155 10.15 33.94 24.31
N GLY A 156 10.01 34.35 23.05
CA GLY A 156 10.27 35.72 22.61
C GLY A 156 11.76 36.08 22.55
N ALA A 157 12.65 35.09 22.45
CA ALA A 157 14.10 35.26 22.51
C ALA A 157 14.78 35.31 21.12
N LEU A 158 14.03 35.66 20.07
CA LEU A 158 14.49 35.64 18.66
C LEU A 158 15.62 36.62 18.33
N ALA A 159 15.73 37.74 19.06
CA ALA A 159 16.77 38.76 18.84
C ALA A 159 18.09 38.46 19.56
N ASP A 160 18.16 37.33 20.28
CA ASP A 160 19.38 36.87 20.90
C ASP A 160 20.18 36.07 19.86
N ASN A 161 21.34 36.61 19.47
CA ASN A 161 22.22 36.02 18.46
C ASN A 161 22.77 34.63 18.87
N ASP A 162 22.52 34.20 20.11
CA ASP A 162 22.91 32.90 20.64
C ASP A 162 21.73 31.92 20.81
N ARG A 163 20.51 32.26 20.34
CA ARG A 163 19.27 31.48 20.60
C ARG A 163 18.48 31.11 19.34
N GLY A 164 17.29 31.66 19.11
CA GLY A 164 16.31 31.07 18.19
C GLY A 164 16.73 30.93 16.72
N VAL A 165 17.12 32.01 16.04
CA VAL A 165 17.59 31.92 14.63
C VAL A 165 18.94 31.20 14.54
N HIS A 166 19.75 31.28 15.60
CA HIS A 166 21.04 30.63 15.67
C HIS A 166 20.91 29.10 15.73
N ALA A 167 20.04 28.57 16.58
CA ALA A 167 19.76 27.14 16.67
C ALA A 167 19.20 26.58 15.35
N TRP A 168 18.35 27.34 14.64
CA TRP A 168 17.86 26.94 13.30
C TRP A 168 18.99 26.85 12.28
N ASP A 169 19.91 27.82 12.28
CA ASP A 169 21.09 27.80 11.41
C ASP A 169 22.08 26.69 11.81
N GLU A 170 22.25 26.42 13.11
CA GLU A 170 23.05 25.30 13.63
C GLU A 170 22.49 23.96 13.14
N ALA A 171 21.17 23.77 13.18
CA ALA A 171 20.52 22.58 12.67
C ALA A 171 20.88 22.32 11.18
N TRP A 172 20.86 23.35 10.34
CA TRP A 172 21.29 23.21 8.94
C TRP A 172 22.78 22.91 8.83
N ALA A 173 23.62 23.61 9.60
CA ALA A 173 25.06 23.40 9.61
C ALA A 173 25.45 21.96 9.96
N PHE A 174 24.75 21.33 10.90
CA PHE A 174 24.96 19.93 11.29
C PHE A 174 24.32 18.92 10.32
N TYR A 175 23.22 19.29 9.65
CA TYR A 175 22.61 18.47 8.62
C TYR A 175 23.47 18.37 7.36
N ALA A 176 23.99 19.51 6.89
CA ALA A 176 24.80 19.62 5.68
C ALA A 176 26.28 19.30 5.92
N GLY A 177 26.92 20.00 6.86
CA GLY A 177 28.37 19.93 7.05
C GLY A 177 29.16 20.80 6.07
N SER A 178 30.32 21.30 6.52
CA SER A 178 31.19 22.20 5.77
C SER A 178 31.74 21.63 4.45
N LEU A 179 31.88 20.32 4.35
CA LEU A 179 32.41 19.59 3.19
C LEU A 179 31.46 19.60 1.99
N GLU A 180 30.19 19.97 2.16
CA GLU A 180 29.21 20.10 1.07
C GLU A 180 29.44 21.35 0.21
N GLY A 181 30.19 22.33 0.72
CA GLY A 181 30.46 23.58 0.03
C GLY A 181 29.21 24.45 -0.15
N VAL A 182 29.29 25.43 -1.05
CA VAL A 182 28.28 26.49 -1.18
C VAL A 182 26.97 25.99 -1.79
N ASP A 183 27.03 25.10 -2.77
CA ASP A 183 25.90 24.62 -3.57
C ASP A 183 25.48 23.18 -3.25
N GLY A 184 26.19 22.51 -2.34
CA GLY A 184 25.87 21.14 -1.95
C GLY A 184 26.42 20.09 -2.92
N SER A 185 27.38 20.45 -3.78
CA SER A 185 28.04 19.50 -4.70
C SER A 185 29.28 18.85 -4.10
N GLY A 186 29.50 18.98 -2.80
CA GLY A 186 30.70 18.53 -2.11
C GLY A 186 30.72 17.02 -1.83
N SER A 187 31.63 16.61 -0.96
CA SER A 187 31.80 15.22 -0.55
C SER A 187 31.59 15.09 0.96
N GLY A 188 30.43 15.54 1.43
CA GLY A 188 30.10 15.51 2.86
C GLY A 188 29.94 14.10 3.43
N VAL A 189 29.84 14.06 4.76
CA VAL A 189 29.72 12.82 5.56
C VAL A 189 28.56 12.89 6.56
N GLN A 190 27.67 13.88 6.42
CA GLN A 190 26.51 14.13 7.28
C GLN A 190 25.20 13.70 6.59
N PRO A 191 24.02 13.84 7.24
CA PRO A 191 22.75 13.39 6.67
C PRO A 191 22.42 13.93 5.26
N TYR A 192 22.90 15.11 4.87
CA TYR A 192 22.77 15.62 3.51
C TYR A 192 23.41 14.69 2.46
N ALA A 193 24.68 14.32 2.66
CA ALA A 193 25.39 13.36 1.79
C ALA A 193 24.70 11.99 1.74
N LEU A 194 24.11 11.55 2.87
CA LEU A 194 23.34 10.31 2.91
C LEU A 194 22.13 10.39 1.98
N ALA A 195 21.37 11.48 2.02
CA ALA A 195 20.19 11.67 1.17
C ALA A 195 20.56 11.59 -0.32
N ASP A 196 21.63 12.25 -0.74
CA ASP A 196 22.12 12.19 -2.13
C ASP A 196 22.60 10.78 -2.51
N LYS A 197 23.30 10.10 -1.62
CA LYS A 197 23.72 8.72 -1.85
C LYS A 197 22.52 7.78 -1.98
N ARG A 198 21.48 7.94 -1.15
CA ARG A 198 20.29 7.07 -1.17
C ARG A 198 19.36 7.37 -2.33
N CYS A 199 19.28 8.62 -2.79
CA CYS A 199 18.40 8.94 -3.91
C CYS A 199 18.76 8.13 -5.16
N ALA A 200 20.07 7.93 -5.39
CA ALA A 200 20.56 7.14 -6.50
C ALA A 200 20.24 5.66 -6.34
N ASP A 201 20.21 5.15 -5.10
CA ASP A 201 19.81 3.78 -4.80
C ASP A 201 18.30 3.56 -4.91
N PHE A 202 17.48 4.60 -4.68
CA PHE A 202 16.02 4.49 -4.56
C PHE A 202 15.21 5.17 -5.68
N ASN A 203 15.90 5.63 -6.74
CA ASN A 203 15.28 6.37 -7.83
C ASN A 203 14.50 7.62 -7.39
N THR A 204 15.02 8.35 -6.39
CA THR A 204 14.38 9.56 -5.81
C THR A 204 15.25 10.81 -5.99
N CYS A 205 16.16 10.81 -6.95
CA CYS A 205 16.92 12.00 -7.30
C CYS A 205 16.09 12.96 -8.16
N THR A 206 16.34 14.26 -7.98
CA THR A 206 15.81 15.32 -8.83
C THR A 206 16.47 15.32 -10.20
N SER A 207 15.89 16.03 -11.18
CA SER A 207 16.49 16.21 -12.51
C SER A 207 17.86 16.90 -12.50
N SER A 208 18.17 17.64 -11.43
CA SER A 208 19.47 18.28 -11.20
C SER A 208 20.53 17.34 -10.61
N GLY A 209 20.19 16.10 -10.27
CA GLY A 209 21.12 15.09 -9.76
C GLY A 209 21.22 14.99 -8.24
N GLY A 210 20.77 15.99 -7.48
CA GLY A 210 20.64 15.92 -6.01
C GLY A 210 19.36 15.23 -5.56
N SER A 211 19.29 14.81 -4.28
CA SER A 211 18.12 14.12 -3.73
C SER A 211 16.87 15.01 -3.61
N ALA A 212 15.70 14.41 -3.84
CA ALA A 212 14.42 15.09 -3.61
C ALA A 212 14.26 15.48 -2.12
N VAL A 213 14.79 14.67 -1.21
CA VAL A 213 14.84 14.96 0.23
C VAL A 213 15.62 16.24 0.50
N ASN A 214 16.86 16.37 0.02
CA ASN A 214 17.65 17.59 0.25
C ASN A 214 16.98 18.83 -0.34
N ALA A 215 16.36 18.72 -1.52
CA ALA A 215 15.61 19.81 -2.13
C ALA A 215 14.42 20.25 -1.26
N ALA A 216 13.64 19.29 -0.74
CA ALA A 216 12.51 19.56 0.15
C ALA A 216 12.95 20.15 1.49
N VAL A 217 13.96 19.55 2.13
CA VAL A 217 14.52 19.99 3.41
C VAL A 217 15.09 21.40 3.27
N LEU A 218 15.86 21.70 2.22
CA LEU A 218 16.37 23.06 1.94
C LEU A 218 15.25 24.10 1.87
N GLN A 219 14.16 23.78 1.17
CA GLN A 219 13.03 24.70 1.06
C GLN A 219 12.33 24.90 2.42
N LEU A 220 12.14 23.82 3.18
CA LEU A 220 11.55 23.89 4.52
C LEU A 220 12.40 24.71 5.49
N PHE A 221 13.73 24.59 5.41
CA PHE A 221 14.65 25.41 6.21
C PHE A 221 14.57 26.89 5.84
N LYS A 222 14.50 27.23 4.55
CA LYS A 222 14.30 28.63 4.08
C LYS A 222 12.98 29.21 4.58
N ASP A 223 11.90 28.46 4.44
CA ASP A 223 10.57 28.86 4.90
C ASP A 223 10.56 29.06 6.42
N GLY A 224 11.10 28.09 7.17
CA GLY A 224 11.14 28.14 8.63
C GLY A 224 12.00 29.30 9.16
N GLN A 225 13.16 29.56 8.56
CA GLN A 225 13.99 30.72 8.91
C GLN A 225 13.21 32.03 8.71
N ALA A 226 12.50 32.18 7.59
CA ALA A 226 11.67 33.37 7.33
C ALA A 226 10.53 33.52 8.35
N LEU A 227 9.89 32.42 8.73
CA LEU A 227 8.82 32.40 9.75
C LEU A 227 9.35 32.75 11.14
N LEU A 228 10.54 32.25 11.52
CA LEU A 228 11.21 32.60 12.77
C LEU A 228 11.56 34.08 12.83
N VAL A 229 12.11 34.65 11.74
CA VAL A 229 12.38 36.10 11.64
C VAL A 229 11.08 36.92 11.77
N ALA A 230 9.96 36.39 11.28
CA ALA A 230 8.64 37.01 11.41
C ALA A 230 7.95 36.75 12.77
N GLY A 231 8.56 36.00 13.69
CA GLY A 231 7.97 35.63 14.98
C GLY A 231 6.78 34.67 14.88
N SER A 232 6.62 33.97 13.76
CA SER A 232 5.51 33.04 13.49
C SER A 232 5.83 31.62 13.97
N CYS A 233 5.97 31.45 15.29
CA CYS A 233 6.53 30.24 15.90
C CYS A 233 5.76 28.96 15.59
N ASP A 234 4.42 28.99 15.61
CA ASP A 234 3.61 27.79 15.32
C ASP A 234 3.72 27.36 13.85
N ALA A 235 3.84 28.32 12.94
CA ALA A 235 4.08 28.02 11.53
C ALA A 235 5.50 27.47 11.31
N ALA A 236 6.50 27.99 12.05
CA ALA A 236 7.86 27.46 12.04
C ALA A 236 7.92 26.04 12.62
N GLN A 237 7.16 25.73 13.68
CA GLN A 237 7.01 24.37 14.22
C GLN A 237 6.54 23.40 13.14
N ALA A 238 5.51 23.78 12.36
CA ALA A 238 5.02 22.92 11.29
C ALA A 238 6.10 22.62 10.22
N LYS A 239 7.06 23.54 10.01
CA LYS A 239 8.22 23.32 9.13
C LYS A 239 9.25 22.39 9.79
N ALA A 240 9.54 22.56 11.08
CA ALA A 240 10.40 21.65 11.84
C ALA A 240 9.87 20.20 11.80
N ASP A 241 8.57 20.02 12.00
CA ASP A 241 7.91 18.70 11.95
C ASP A 241 7.97 18.10 10.53
N ALA A 242 7.90 18.92 9.49
CA ALA A 242 8.07 18.47 8.11
C ALA A 242 9.53 18.08 7.80
N ILE A 243 10.51 18.83 8.32
CA ILE A 243 11.94 18.52 8.20
C ILE A 243 12.25 17.18 8.87
N ALA A 244 11.77 16.97 10.10
CA ALA A 244 11.96 15.72 10.84
C ALA A 244 11.46 14.50 10.03
N ARG A 245 10.29 14.61 9.41
CA ARG A 245 9.72 13.55 8.53
C ARG A 245 10.59 13.29 7.29
N GLN A 246 11.05 14.33 6.62
CA GLN A 246 11.90 14.19 5.44
C GLN A 246 13.28 13.59 5.79
N MET A 247 13.84 13.95 6.93
CA MET A 247 15.12 13.40 7.39
C MET A 247 15.07 11.90 7.75
N LEU A 248 13.88 11.32 7.96
CA LEU A 248 13.72 9.87 8.17
C LEU A 248 13.96 9.06 6.89
N VAL A 249 13.63 9.63 5.73
CA VAL A 249 13.57 8.93 4.45
C VAL A 249 14.93 8.30 4.09
N PRO A 250 16.07 9.03 4.13
CA PRO A 250 17.37 8.44 3.83
C PRO A 250 17.80 7.34 4.81
N MET A 251 17.35 7.41 6.07
CA MET A 251 17.64 6.37 7.06
C MET A 251 16.84 5.09 6.79
N LEU A 252 15.56 5.24 6.42
CA LEU A 252 14.70 4.13 5.99
C LEU A 252 15.26 3.48 4.73
N GLN A 253 15.60 4.28 3.72
CA GLN A 253 16.29 3.83 2.50
C GLN A 253 17.59 3.08 2.84
N GLY A 254 18.40 3.62 3.77
CA GLY A 254 19.59 2.96 4.30
C GLY A 254 19.29 1.56 4.86
N MET A 255 18.37 1.46 5.80
CA MET A 255 17.95 0.20 6.40
C MET A 255 17.44 -0.79 5.34
N LEU A 256 16.53 -0.36 4.45
CA LEU A 256 15.93 -1.22 3.42
C LEU A 256 16.96 -1.75 2.43
N ARG A 257 17.90 -0.90 1.99
CA ARG A 257 19.02 -1.34 1.15
C ARG A 257 19.81 -2.47 1.81
N TYR A 258 20.09 -2.34 3.11
CA TYR A 258 20.86 -3.34 3.84
C TYR A 258 20.03 -4.54 4.27
N ALA A 259 18.71 -4.43 4.40
CA ALA A 259 17.83 -5.59 4.50
C ALA A 259 17.99 -6.46 3.24
N TRP A 260 17.99 -5.85 2.05
CA TRP A 260 18.24 -6.58 0.80
C TRP A 260 19.67 -7.14 0.71
N LYS A 261 20.70 -6.33 0.97
CA LYS A 261 22.10 -6.79 0.87
C LYS A 261 22.46 -7.87 1.90
N ALA A 262 21.95 -7.76 3.12
CA ALA A 262 22.22 -8.71 4.19
C ALA A 262 21.36 -9.98 4.10
N ASP A 263 20.35 -10.01 3.22
CA ASP A 263 19.54 -11.19 2.97
C ASP A 263 20.39 -12.35 2.41
N PRO A 264 20.44 -13.51 3.08
CA PRO A 264 21.19 -14.67 2.63
C PRO A 264 20.85 -15.11 1.20
N VAL A 265 19.62 -14.88 0.72
CA VAL A 265 19.21 -15.31 -0.63
C VAL A 265 19.88 -14.52 -1.75
N ASN A 266 20.37 -13.32 -1.46
CA ASN A 266 20.94 -12.40 -2.46
C ASN A 266 22.47 -12.56 -2.63
N GLY A 267 23.14 -13.36 -1.80
CA GLY A 267 24.56 -13.68 -1.94
C GLY A 267 25.55 -12.53 -1.62
N VAL A 268 25.08 -11.40 -1.08
CA VAL A 268 25.90 -10.23 -0.68
C VAL A 268 26.06 -10.15 0.85
N SER A 269 25.50 -11.11 1.60
CA SER A 269 25.44 -11.06 3.06
C SER A 269 26.82 -11.21 3.71
N GLY A 270 27.31 -10.14 4.35
CA GLY A 270 28.58 -10.10 5.06
C GLY A 270 28.51 -9.28 6.36
N PRO A 271 29.55 -9.36 7.22
CA PRO A 271 29.58 -8.64 8.49
C PRO A 271 29.48 -7.10 8.35
N LYS A 272 29.83 -6.56 7.17
CA LYS A 272 29.70 -5.13 6.83
C LYS A 272 28.23 -4.75 6.63
N GLU A 273 27.54 -5.48 5.76
CA GLU A 273 26.14 -5.22 5.38
C GLU A 273 25.21 -5.34 6.59
N VAL A 274 25.44 -6.36 7.44
CA VAL A 274 24.67 -6.57 8.67
C VAL A 274 24.89 -5.41 9.66
N ALA A 275 26.13 -4.91 9.78
CA ALA A 275 26.44 -3.82 10.70
C ALA A 275 25.88 -2.47 10.22
N GLU A 276 26.00 -2.15 8.93
CA GLU A 276 25.37 -0.94 8.36
C GLU A 276 23.84 -1.01 8.51
N GLY A 277 23.23 -2.14 8.18
CA GLY A 277 21.78 -2.34 8.33
C GLY A 277 21.31 -2.15 9.77
N TRP A 278 22.06 -2.67 10.75
CA TRP A 278 21.74 -2.46 12.16
C TRP A 278 21.90 -1.01 12.61
N ALA A 279 22.96 -0.32 12.16
CA ALA A 279 23.20 1.08 12.50
C ALA A 279 22.05 1.99 12.03
N PHE A 280 21.60 1.85 10.77
CA PHE A 280 20.42 2.56 10.27
C PHE A 280 19.16 2.18 11.04
N THR A 281 18.94 0.89 11.29
CA THR A 281 17.77 0.39 12.02
C THR A 281 17.67 1.03 13.41
N ARG A 282 18.76 1.12 14.16
CA ARG A 282 18.74 1.73 15.50
C ARG A 282 18.32 3.21 15.48
N GLY A 283 18.62 3.93 14.40
CA GLY A 283 18.22 5.33 14.26
C GLY A 283 16.72 5.55 14.04
N ILE A 284 15.96 4.51 13.68
CA ILE A 284 14.53 4.63 13.30
C ILE A 284 13.59 3.70 14.08
N LEU A 285 14.13 2.64 14.69
CA LEU A 285 13.33 1.60 15.33
C LEU A 285 12.37 2.10 16.44
N PRO A 286 12.73 3.09 17.29
CA PRO A 286 11.78 3.66 18.26
C PRO A 286 10.58 4.33 17.60
N GLN A 287 10.75 4.91 16.41
CA GLN A 287 9.65 5.54 15.67
C GLN A 287 8.74 4.49 15.02
N ILE A 288 9.33 3.48 14.38
CA ILE A 288 8.57 2.32 13.87
C ILE A 288 7.79 1.67 15.02
N HIS A 289 8.40 1.50 16.19
CA HIS A 289 7.74 0.92 17.36
C HIS A 289 6.59 1.77 17.89
N SER A 290 6.71 3.10 17.89
CA SER A 290 5.60 3.98 18.28
C SER A 290 4.40 3.89 17.34
N CYS A 291 4.64 3.59 16.06
CA CYS A 291 3.58 3.38 15.08
C CYS A 291 3.00 1.96 15.15
N SER A 292 3.86 0.95 15.22
CA SER A 292 3.48 -0.46 15.30
C SER A 292 4.55 -1.28 16.01
N PRO A 293 4.31 -1.70 17.27
CA PRO A 293 5.20 -2.62 17.98
C PRO A 293 5.43 -3.94 17.24
N ARG A 294 4.42 -4.40 16.47
CA ARG A 294 4.51 -5.60 15.63
C ARG A 294 5.48 -5.41 14.47
N ALA A 295 5.37 -4.31 13.72
CA ALA A 295 6.30 -4.00 12.64
C ALA A 295 7.73 -3.89 13.18
N ALA A 296 7.92 -3.16 14.28
CA ALA A 296 9.22 -3.04 14.93
C ALA A 296 9.79 -4.39 15.38
N ALA A 297 8.96 -5.33 15.82
CA ALA A 297 9.42 -6.68 16.17
C ALA A 297 9.93 -7.46 14.94
N VAL A 298 9.28 -7.32 13.77
CA VAL A 298 9.76 -7.90 12.50
C VAL A 298 11.09 -7.27 12.10
N VAL A 299 11.16 -5.94 12.08
CA VAL A 299 12.39 -5.20 11.74
C VAL A 299 13.53 -5.60 12.68
N ARG A 300 13.29 -5.60 13.99
CA ARG A 300 14.31 -5.96 14.98
C ARG A 300 14.79 -7.40 14.81
N ARG A 301 13.89 -8.37 14.67
CA ARG A 301 14.26 -9.79 14.50
C ARG A 301 15.19 -10.00 13.31
N ASN A 302 14.98 -9.25 12.23
CA ASN A 302 15.72 -9.39 10.97
C ASN A 302 17.01 -8.57 10.92
N MET A 303 17.01 -7.36 11.50
CA MET A 303 18.10 -6.39 11.32
C MET A 303 19.07 -6.33 12.51
N ASP A 304 18.75 -6.95 13.65
CA ASP A 304 19.63 -6.95 14.83
C ASP A 304 20.97 -7.62 14.52
N ILE A 305 22.07 -6.90 14.79
CA ILE A 305 23.44 -7.42 14.58
C ILE A 305 23.73 -8.68 15.41
N ALA A 306 22.97 -8.92 16.48
CA ALA A 306 23.05 -10.11 17.32
C ALA A 306 22.18 -11.27 16.82
N ALA A 307 21.39 -11.10 15.77
CA ALA A 307 20.57 -12.18 15.20
C ALA A 307 21.45 -13.36 14.74
N GLY A 308 20.98 -14.58 15.04
CA GLY A 308 21.68 -15.80 14.62
C GLY A 308 21.71 -15.99 13.10
N THR A 309 20.67 -15.50 12.42
CA THR A 309 20.58 -15.42 10.97
C THR A 309 20.11 -14.01 10.59
N PRO A 310 20.96 -13.20 9.94
CA PRO A 310 20.54 -11.90 9.43
C PRO A 310 19.38 -12.06 8.45
N VAL A 311 18.38 -11.18 8.55
CA VAL A 311 17.25 -11.10 7.63
C VAL A 311 16.56 -12.47 7.43
N ALA A 312 16.35 -13.20 8.52
CA ALA A 312 15.82 -14.56 8.52
C ALA A 312 14.44 -14.72 7.85
N ASP A 313 13.61 -13.66 7.89
CA ASP A 313 12.28 -13.64 7.27
C ASP A 313 12.31 -13.12 5.82
N GLY A 314 13.49 -12.73 5.32
CA GLY A 314 13.69 -12.13 4.01
C GLY A 314 13.48 -10.61 3.98
N HIS A 315 14.17 -9.94 3.06
CA HIS A 315 14.13 -8.48 2.90
C HIS A 315 12.73 -7.94 2.63
N GLN A 316 11.90 -8.72 1.91
CA GLN A 316 10.51 -8.36 1.63
C GLN A 316 9.67 -8.27 2.91
N ALA A 317 9.92 -9.13 3.90
CA ALA A 317 9.22 -9.06 5.19
C ALA A 317 9.60 -7.81 5.98
N VAL A 318 10.88 -7.41 5.92
CA VAL A 318 11.35 -6.15 6.49
C VAL A 318 10.72 -4.97 5.78
N HIS A 319 10.72 -4.97 4.44
CA HIS A 319 10.10 -3.92 3.64
C HIS A 319 8.61 -3.77 3.95
N ARG A 320 7.84 -4.85 3.89
CA ARG A 320 6.40 -4.86 4.23
C ARG A 320 6.12 -4.35 5.65
N ALA A 321 6.92 -4.75 6.63
CA ALA A 321 6.75 -4.27 7.99
C ALA A 321 6.97 -2.75 8.10
N VAL A 322 7.97 -2.23 7.39
CA VAL A 322 8.33 -0.81 7.43
C VAL A 322 7.34 0.05 6.63
N GLU A 323 6.89 -0.45 5.48
CA GLU A 323 5.88 0.16 4.62
C GLU A 323 4.55 0.36 5.38
N SER A 324 4.13 -0.64 6.16
CA SER A 324 2.88 -0.59 6.96
C SER A 324 2.81 0.55 8.00
N VAL A 325 3.90 1.28 8.23
CA VAL A 325 3.94 2.43 9.16
C VAL A 325 4.22 3.78 8.48
N TYR A 326 4.30 3.85 7.15
CA TYR A 326 4.60 5.11 6.43
C TYR A 326 3.60 6.23 6.72
N SER A 327 2.30 5.92 6.70
CA SER A 327 1.25 6.89 7.03
C SER A 327 1.41 7.45 8.45
N CYS A 328 1.69 6.60 9.43
CA CYS A 328 1.96 7.02 10.80
C CYS A 328 3.25 7.84 10.93
N LEU A 329 4.29 7.52 10.17
CA LEU A 329 5.53 8.30 10.10
C LEU A 329 5.35 9.61 9.30
N GLY A 330 4.21 9.81 8.66
CA GLY A 330 3.89 11.00 7.87
C GLY A 330 4.71 11.12 6.59
N ILE A 331 5.14 9.98 6.03
CA ILE A 331 5.87 9.89 4.76
C ILE A 331 5.06 9.07 3.76
N THR A 332 5.40 9.18 2.49
CA THR A 332 4.76 8.46 1.39
C THR A 332 5.70 7.46 0.76
N CYS A 333 5.12 6.57 -0.03
CA CYS A 333 5.81 5.62 -0.89
C CYS A 333 6.73 6.29 -1.89
N ALA A 334 6.31 7.44 -2.43
CA ALA A 334 7.10 8.23 -3.35
C ALA A 334 8.32 8.87 -2.68
N ASP A 335 8.22 9.24 -1.40
CA ASP A 335 9.36 9.74 -0.64
C ASP A 335 10.44 8.65 -0.51
N VAL A 336 10.05 7.40 -0.20
CA VAL A 336 11.01 6.30 -0.04
C VAL A 336 11.55 5.80 -1.39
N GLY A 337 10.72 5.69 -2.42
CA GLY A 337 11.12 5.27 -3.76
C GLY A 337 11.29 3.76 -3.92
N VAL A 338 11.99 3.36 -5.00
CA VAL A 338 12.20 1.95 -5.39
C VAL A 338 13.67 1.58 -5.33
N LEU A 339 14.01 0.51 -4.60
CA LEU A 339 15.40 0.06 -4.57
C LEU A 339 15.87 -0.45 -5.93
N LEU A 340 16.98 0.11 -6.41
CA LEU A 340 17.66 -0.26 -7.64
C LEU A 340 18.88 -1.16 -7.38
N ASN A 341 19.08 -2.11 -8.29
CA ASN A 341 20.35 -2.81 -8.47
C ASN A 341 20.86 -2.52 -9.89
N GLY A 342 21.75 -1.55 -10.04
CA GLY A 342 22.08 -0.99 -11.34
C GLY A 342 20.90 -0.20 -11.91
N ALA A 343 20.44 -0.55 -13.13
CA ALA A 343 19.29 0.08 -13.77
C ALA A 343 17.97 -0.70 -13.58
N THR A 344 17.98 -1.80 -12.82
CA THR A 344 16.82 -2.69 -12.62
C THR A 344 16.28 -2.60 -11.21
N TYR A 345 14.96 -2.70 -11.08
CA TYR A 345 14.27 -2.78 -9.78
C TYR A 345 14.60 -4.08 -9.05
N VAL A 346 14.70 -4.00 -7.73
CA VAL A 346 14.86 -5.17 -6.85
C VAL A 346 13.48 -5.77 -6.54
N PRO A 347 13.22 -7.05 -6.88
CA PRO A 347 11.93 -7.69 -6.62
C PRO A 347 11.51 -7.68 -5.14
N GLY A 348 10.32 -7.18 -4.84
CA GLY A 348 9.77 -7.05 -3.49
C GLY A 348 10.28 -5.84 -2.70
N MET A 349 10.95 -4.90 -3.37
CA MET A 349 11.41 -3.60 -2.86
C MET A 349 10.94 -2.45 -3.77
N GLU A 350 9.84 -2.67 -4.50
CA GLU A 350 9.13 -1.67 -5.33
C GLU A 350 8.47 -0.59 -4.45
N THR A 351 8.01 0.51 -5.07
CA THR A 351 7.13 1.48 -4.40
C THR A 351 5.90 0.77 -3.86
N CYS A 352 5.23 1.30 -2.84
CA CYS A 352 4.08 0.64 -2.19
C CYS A 352 2.95 0.19 -3.14
N TYR A 353 2.91 0.68 -4.37
CA TYR A 353 1.97 0.25 -5.41
C TYR A 353 2.74 -0.47 -6.52
N GLY A 354 2.85 -1.79 -6.39
CA GLY A 354 2.95 -2.65 -7.57
C GLY A 354 1.51 -2.96 -8.00
N PRO A 355 1.18 -2.96 -9.30
CA PRO A 355 -0.20 -3.15 -9.74
C PRO A 355 -0.75 -4.44 -9.14
N LEU A 356 -1.94 -4.46 -8.54
CA LEU A 356 -2.60 -5.73 -8.20
C LEU A 356 -3.36 -6.24 -9.42
N ALA A 357 -3.03 -7.42 -9.90
CA ALA A 357 -3.63 -8.00 -11.11
C ALA A 357 -3.66 -7.02 -12.32
N GLY A 358 -2.57 -6.26 -12.50
CA GLY A 358 -2.42 -5.31 -13.61
C GLY A 358 -3.11 -3.96 -13.42
N TYR A 359 -3.82 -3.73 -12.31
CA TYR A 359 -4.45 -2.45 -12.00
C TYR A 359 -3.48 -1.54 -11.22
N PRO A 360 -3.14 -0.35 -11.74
CA PRO A 360 -2.24 0.58 -11.06
C PRO A 360 -3.02 1.35 -9.98
N GLU A 361 -2.98 0.86 -8.74
CA GLU A 361 -3.74 1.48 -7.64
C GLU A 361 -3.37 2.96 -7.46
N GLY A 362 -4.38 3.77 -7.17
CA GLY A 362 -4.21 5.18 -6.83
C GLY A 362 -3.94 5.46 -5.35
N SER A 363 -4.04 4.45 -4.49
CA SER A 363 -3.98 4.53 -3.03
C SER A 363 -3.58 3.19 -2.40
N ASP A 364 -3.26 3.19 -1.10
CA ASP A 364 -2.80 2.01 -0.37
C ASP A 364 -3.92 1.07 0.05
N VAL A 365 -4.19 0.09 -0.81
CA VAL A 365 -5.26 -0.90 -0.61
C VAL A 365 -4.73 -2.32 -0.42
N LYS A 366 -3.45 -2.48 -0.11
CA LYS A 366 -2.82 -3.79 0.01
C LYS A 366 -3.46 -4.66 1.07
N GLU A 367 -3.66 -4.13 2.28
CA GLU A 367 -4.33 -4.86 3.37
C GLU A 367 -5.79 -5.21 3.03
N HIS A 368 -6.42 -4.48 2.11
CA HIS A 368 -7.77 -4.79 1.62
C HIS A 368 -7.73 -6.04 0.74
N GLY A 369 -6.72 -6.13 -0.14
CA GLY A 369 -6.46 -7.31 -0.96
C GLY A 369 -6.18 -8.55 -0.13
N GLU A 370 -5.53 -8.43 1.04
CA GLU A 370 -5.18 -9.53 1.95
C GLU A 370 -6.39 -10.24 2.59
N VAL A 371 -7.63 -9.75 2.39
CA VAL A 371 -8.84 -10.47 2.84
C VAL A 371 -9.00 -11.83 2.16
N ASP A 372 -8.36 -12.02 1.01
CA ASP A 372 -8.33 -13.29 0.32
C ASP A 372 -7.49 -14.36 1.02
N LEU A 373 -6.52 -13.96 1.86
CA LEU A 373 -5.79 -14.88 2.73
C LEU A 373 -6.71 -15.48 3.79
N ASP A 374 -7.68 -14.71 4.30
CA ASP A 374 -8.72 -15.21 5.21
C ASP A 374 -9.63 -16.20 4.50
N GLN A 375 -10.03 -15.90 3.27
CA GLN A 375 -10.81 -16.84 2.44
C GLN A 375 -10.02 -18.14 2.22
N SER A 376 -8.74 -18.05 1.83
CA SER A 376 -7.88 -19.21 1.59
C SER A 376 -7.71 -20.08 2.85
N ALA A 377 -7.55 -19.45 4.02
CA ALA A 377 -7.49 -20.14 5.31
C ALA A 377 -8.83 -20.83 5.65
N ILE A 378 -9.97 -20.20 5.35
CA ILE A 378 -11.30 -20.83 5.46
C ILE A 378 -11.40 -22.04 4.56
N GLU A 379 -10.99 -21.95 3.28
CA GLU A 379 -11.04 -23.09 2.35
C GLU A 379 -10.19 -24.27 2.85
N THR A 380 -9.03 -23.96 3.43
CA THR A 380 -8.11 -24.95 4.02
C THR A 380 -8.72 -25.64 5.24
N ALA A 381 -9.30 -24.87 6.16
CA ALA A 381 -9.99 -25.41 7.33
C ALA A 381 -11.18 -26.28 6.93
N LEU A 382 -11.98 -25.83 5.97
CA LEU A 382 -13.11 -26.59 5.44
C LEU A 382 -12.67 -27.89 4.79
N ALA A 383 -11.57 -27.91 4.02
CA ALA A 383 -11.04 -29.14 3.43
C ALA A 383 -10.65 -30.19 4.48
N ALA A 384 -10.23 -29.75 5.68
CA ALA A 384 -9.97 -30.60 6.84
C ALA A 384 -11.24 -30.98 7.64
N GLY A 385 -12.42 -30.48 7.25
CA GLY A 385 -13.68 -30.67 7.96
C GLY A 385 -13.83 -29.80 9.21
N ASP A 386 -12.96 -28.80 9.41
CA ASP A 386 -12.94 -27.94 10.59
C ASP A 386 -13.80 -26.69 10.39
N PHE A 387 -15.11 -26.85 10.59
CA PHE A 387 -16.07 -25.75 10.54
C PHE A 387 -15.89 -24.73 11.66
N THR A 388 -15.31 -25.13 12.80
CA THR A 388 -15.10 -24.23 13.95
C THR A 388 -14.02 -23.21 13.62
N THR A 389 -12.89 -23.64 13.07
CA THR A 389 -11.82 -22.75 12.61
C THR A 389 -12.29 -21.88 11.44
N ALA A 390 -12.97 -22.47 10.46
CA ALA A 390 -13.55 -21.71 9.34
C ALA A 390 -14.49 -20.59 9.82
N ARG A 391 -15.38 -20.89 10.78
CA ARG A 391 -16.28 -19.89 11.38
C ARG A 391 -15.50 -18.82 12.15
N THR A 392 -14.46 -19.21 12.88
CA THR A 392 -13.63 -18.27 13.65
C THR A 392 -12.94 -17.26 12.73
N ILE A 393 -12.35 -17.71 11.63
CA ILE A 393 -11.72 -16.84 10.64
C ILE A 393 -12.77 -15.95 9.96
N TYR A 394 -13.92 -16.50 9.57
CA TYR A 394 -15.00 -15.73 8.93
C TYR A 394 -15.50 -14.56 9.80
N VAL A 395 -15.65 -14.79 11.11
CA VAL A 395 -16.19 -13.82 12.07
C VAL A 395 -15.13 -12.82 12.53
N ASN A 396 -13.91 -13.28 12.83
CA ASN A 396 -12.89 -12.46 13.50
C ASN A 396 -11.80 -11.92 12.57
N GLY A 397 -11.69 -12.45 11.34
CA GLY A 397 -10.58 -12.18 10.42
C GLY A 397 -9.26 -12.77 10.92
N GLN A 398 -8.22 -12.70 10.08
CA GLN A 398 -6.87 -13.12 10.47
C GLN A 398 -5.76 -12.26 9.86
N ASN A 399 -5.89 -11.88 8.59
CA ASN A 399 -4.80 -11.27 7.82
C ASN A 399 -5.07 -9.82 7.43
N SER A 400 -6.29 -9.49 6.96
CA SER A 400 -6.63 -8.16 6.46
C SER A 400 -6.73 -7.13 7.59
N GLN A 401 -5.75 -6.22 7.67
CA GLN A 401 -5.69 -5.19 8.72
C GLN A 401 -6.43 -3.91 8.34
N LYS A 402 -6.90 -3.20 9.37
CA LYS A 402 -7.39 -1.82 9.31
C LYS A 402 -6.99 -1.08 10.58
N SER A 403 -7.11 0.25 10.58
CA SER A 403 -6.73 1.10 11.72
C SER A 403 -7.38 0.69 13.06
N SER A 404 -8.56 0.08 13.03
CA SER A 404 -9.32 -0.36 14.20
C SER A 404 -9.28 -1.87 14.48
N GLY A 405 -8.34 -2.63 13.89
CA GLY A 405 -8.23 -4.08 14.06
C GLY A 405 -8.22 -4.84 12.72
N LEU A 406 -8.95 -5.96 12.64
CA LEU A 406 -9.04 -6.76 11.41
C LEU A 406 -10.33 -6.43 10.63
N ARG A 407 -10.23 -6.39 9.30
CA ARG A 407 -11.38 -6.57 8.41
C ARG A 407 -11.78 -8.05 8.46
N THR A 408 -13.08 -8.29 8.35
CA THR A 408 -13.62 -9.65 8.43
C THR A 408 -14.57 -9.88 7.27
N LEU A 409 -14.57 -11.11 6.74
CA LEU A 409 -15.48 -11.49 5.68
C LEU A 409 -16.94 -11.38 6.16
N GLN A 410 -17.25 -11.70 7.42
CA GLN A 410 -18.58 -11.42 8.00
C GLN A 410 -18.93 -9.92 7.96
N GLY A 411 -17.94 -9.06 8.19
CA GLY A 411 -18.07 -7.61 8.14
C GLY A 411 -18.65 -7.12 6.83
N PHE A 412 -18.26 -7.73 5.70
CA PHE A 412 -18.78 -7.35 4.37
C PHE A 412 -20.31 -7.42 4.32
N SER A 413 -20.95 -8.43 4.92
CA SER A 413 -22.41 -8.50 4.93
C SER A 413 -23.06 -7.69 6.05
N THR A 414 -22.46 -7.67 7.23
CA THR A 414 -23.06 -7.08 8.43
C THR A 414 -22.92 -5.56 8.47
N GLN A 415 -21.81 -5.01 7.99
CA GLN A 415 -21.54 -3.56 7.98
C GLN A 415 -22.24 -2.85 6.82
N MET A 416 -22.55 -3.54 5.71
CA MET A 416 -23.44 -3.01 4.66
C MET A 416 -24.77 -2.52 5.26
N SER A 417 -25.31 -3.25 6.23
CA SER A 417 -26.56 -2.87 6.92
C SER A 417 -26.42 -1.66 7.86
N ALA A 418 -25.21 -1.26 8.23
CA ALA A 418 -24.95 -0.23 9.23
C ALA A 418 -24.49 1.13 8.67
N GLY A 419 -24.26 1.26 7.35
CA GLY A 419 -23.76 2.51 6.78
C GLY A 419 -23.72 2.61 5.25
N LYS A 420 -23.71 1.49 4.52
CA LYS A 420 -23.60 1.47 3.04
C LYS A 420 -24.90 1.05 2.32
N GLN A 421 -26.05 1.39 2.91
CA GLN A 421 -27.36 0.92 2.43
C GLN A 421 -27.79 1.54 1.08
N GLN A 422 -27.10 2.53 0.55
CA GLN A 422 -27.59 3.25 -0.64
C GLN A 422 -27.41 2.46 -1.94
N ALA A 423 -26.59 1.39 -1.93
CA ALA A 423 -26.29 0.64 -3.13
C ALA A 423 -27.52 -0.02 -3.77
N GLU A 424 -27.79 0.31 -5.03
CA GLU A 424 -29.02 -0.08 -5.73
C GLU A 424 -29.13 -1.61 -5.82
N LEU A 425 -28.02 -2.26 -6.16
CA LEU A 425 -27.99 -3.71 -6.29
C LEU A 425 -28.08 -4.41 -4.93
N TYR A 426 -27.48 -3.84 -3.89
CA TYR A 426 -27.65 -4.34 -2.53
C TYR A 426 -29.12 -4.26 -2.09
N GLN A 427 -29.82 -3.17 -2.40
CA GLN A 427 -31.25 -3.05 -2.09
C GLN A 427 -32.10 -4.08 -2.84
N LEU A 428 -31.79 -4.37 -4.11
CA LEU A 428 -32.46 -5.43 -4.87
C LEU A 428 -32.31 -6.80 -4.17
N PHE A 429 -31.08 -7.14 -3.74
CA PHE A 429 -30.82 -8.42 -3.07
C PHE A 429 -31.46 -8.49 -1.68
N LYS A 430 -31.35 -7.41 -0.91
CA LYS A 430 -32.00 -7.27 0.41
C LYS A 430 -33.51 -7.46 0.29
N ALA A 431 -34.16 -6.83 -0.69
CA ALA A 431 -35.59 -6.97 -0.92
C ALA A 431 -35.97 -8.40 -1.35
N TYR A 432 -35.20 -9.00 -2.26
CA TYR A 432 -35.46 -10.36 -2.76
C TYR A 432 -35.34 -11.43 -1.67
N TYR A 433 -34.30 -11.34 -0.82
CA TYR A 433 -34.07 -12.30 0.26
C TYR A 433 -34.77 -11.95 1.58
N GLY A 434 -35.31 -10.73 1.71
CA GLY A 434 -35.94 -10.25 2.93
C GLY A 434 -34.97 -10.08 4.11
N SER A 435 -33.67 -9.92 3.84
CA SER A 435 -32.65 -9.76 4.88
C SER A 435 -31.55 -8.78 4.47
N ALA A 436 -31.21 -7.86 5.37
CA ALA A 436 -30.08 -6.94 5.20
C ALA A 436 -28.72 -7.65 5.29
N THR A 437 -28.68 -8.86 5.86
CA THR A 437 -27.49 -9.69 6.01
C THR A 437 -27.60 -10.99 5.22
N TYR A 438 -28.35 -11.00 4.11
CA TYR A 438 -28.71 -12.20 3.34
C TYR A 438 -27.52 -13.10 2.95
N ALA A 439 -26.33 -12.50 2.75
CA ALA A 439 -25.11 -13.23 2.43
C ALA A 439 -24.54 -13.91 3.68
N ASN A 440 -24.38 -13.18 4.79
CA ASN A 440 -23.97 -13.75 6.07
C ASN A 440 -24.95 -14.81 6.57
N ASP A 441 -26.26 -14.60 6.46
CA ASP A 441 -27.27 -15.55 6.94
C ASP A 441 -27.10 -16.93 6.29
N PHE A 442 -26.76 -16.95 4.99
CA PHE A 442 -26.48 -18.18 4.26
C PHE A 442 -25.15 -18.83 4.65
N VAL A 443 -24.08 -18.03 4.74
CA VAL A 443 -22.75 -18.53 5.11
C VAL A 443 -22.77 -19.10 6.53
N MET A 444 -23.40 -18.40 7.47
CA MET A 444 -23.56 -18.85 8.85
C MET A 444 -24.43 -20.10 8.94
N ALA A 445 -25.55 -20.17 8.21
CA ALA A 445 -26.37 -21.38 8.17
C ALA A 445 -25.58 -22.59 7.63
N ALA A 446 -24.73 -22.40 6.62
CA ALA A 446 -23.86 -23.46 6.11
C ALA A 446 -22.76 -23.85 7.11
N LEU A 447 -22.10 -22.87 7.75
CA LEU A 447 -21.07 -23.08 8.76
C LEU A 447 -21.62 -23.83 9.98
N GLU A 448 -22.85 -23.53 10.40
CA GLU A 448 -23.47 -24.10 11.61
C GLU A 448 -24.32 -25.35 11.29
N GLY A 449 -24.63 -25.60 10.02
CA GLY A 449 -25.45 -26.75 9.60
C GLY A 449 -26.91 -26.59 9.98
N THR A 450 -27.42 -25.37 9.91
CA THR A 450 -28.78 -24.99 10.30
C THR A 450 -29.62 -24.61 9.08
N GLY A 451 -30.92 -24.35 9.26
CA GLY A 451 -31.82 -23.96 8.18
C GLY A 451 -31.84 -24.99 7.04
N VAL A 452 -31.65 -24.52 5.79
CA VAL A 452 -31.62 -25.38 4.59
C VAL A 452 -30.43 -26.37 4.57
N PHE A 453 -29.45 -26.18 5.46
CA PHE A 453 -28.28 -27.04 5.61
C PHE A 453 -28.43 -28.11 6.69
N ALA A 454 -29.52 -28.10 7.46
CA ALA A 454 -29.79 -29.14 8.44
C ALA A 454 -29.88 -30.51 7.76
N GLY A 455 -29.04 -31.46 8.21
CA GLY A 455 -28.96 -32.80 7.64
C GLY A 455 -28.33 -32.90 6.25
N LYS A 456 -27.79 -31.81 5.69
CA LYS A 456 -27.05 -31.86 4.41
C LYS A 456 -25.65 -32.44 4.61
N ALA A 457 -25.13 -33.08 3.56
CA ALA A 457 -23.79 -33.64 3.55
C ALA A 457 -22.71 -32.57 3.83
N THR A 458 -21.63 -32.97 4.49
CA THR A 458 -20.49 -32.10 4.82
C THR A 458 -19.97 -31.35 3.59
N VAL A 459 -19.83 -32.04 2.45
CA VAL A 459 -19.37 -31.43 1.19
C VAL A 459 -20.32 -30.34 0.68
N ALA A 460 -21.63 -30.52 0.82
CA ALA A 460 -22.60 -29.52 0.40
C ALA A 460 -22.47 -28.23 1.24
N ARG A 461 -22.21 -28.39 2.55
CA ARG A 461 -21.95 -27.27 3.46
C ARG A 461 -20.63 -26.58 3.14
N GLN A 462 -19.54 -27.33 2.95
CA GLN A 462 -18.22 -26.79 2.59
C GLN A 462 -18.31 -25.91 1.33
N GLU A 463 -18.92 -26.42 0.26
CA GLU A 463 -19.02 -25.65 -0.98
C GLU A 463 -19.92 -24.42 -0.86
N SER A 464 -21.00 -24.52 -0.09
CA SER A 464 -21.88 -23.38 0.15
C SER A 464 -21.20 -22.27 0.95
N VAL A 465 -20.34 -22.60 1.92
CA VAL A 465 -19.52 -21.60 2.63
C VAL A 465 -18.55 -20.94 1.66
N LYS A 466 -17.71 -21.73 0.97
CA LYS A 466 -16.67 -21.22 0.07
C LYS A 466 -17.21 -20.24 -0.97
N LYS A 467 -18.27 -20.66 -1.68
CA LYS A 467 -18.86 -19.89 -2.77
C LYS A 467 -19.79 -18.78 -2.26
N GLY A 468 -20.48 -19.02 -1.15
CA GLY A 468 -21.32 -18.02 -0.50
C GLY A 468 -20.52 -16.79 -0.04
N ILE A 469 -19.29 -17.01 0.44
CA ILE A 469 -18.38 -15.92 0.78
C ILE A 469 -17.94 -15.19 -0.49
N SER A 470 -17.20 -15.84 -1.40
CA SER A 470 -16.62 -15.14 -2.56
C SER A 470 -17.67 -14.49 -3.46
N TYR A 471 -18.80 -15.15 -3.72
CA TYR A 471 -19.75 -14.75 -4.78
C TYR A 471 -21.05 -14.14 -4.26
N GLY A 472 -21.33 -14.27 -2.96
CA GLY A 472 -22.45 -13.59 -2.32
C GLY A 472 -22.01 -12.40 -1.49
N ASN A 473 -20.90 -12.54 -0.77
CA ASN A 473 -20.44 -11.57 0.21
C ASN A 473 -19.41 -10.62 -0.39
N THR A 474 -18.24 -11.12 -0.81
CA THR A 474 -17.18 -10.29 -1.41
C THR A 474 -17.66 -9.61 -2.69
N TRP A 475 -18.31 -10.36 -3.59
CA TRP A 475 -18.87 -9.82 -4.83
C TRP A 475 -19.78 -8.60 -4.61
N MET A 476 -20.71 -8.67 -3.65
CA MET A 476 -21.59 -7.53 -3.36
C MET A 476 -20.83 -6.38 -2.71
N TYR A 477 -19.86 -6.70 -1.85
CA TYR A 477 -19.05 -5.67 -1.19
C TYR A 477 -18.21 -4.87 -2.18
N VAL A 478 -17.66 -5.50 -3.21
CA VAL A 478 -16.99 -4.82 -4.34
C VAL A 478 -17.92 -3.80 -5.01
N VAL A 479 -19.18 -4.17 -5.27
CA VAL A 479 -20.17 -3.24 -5.85
C VAL A 479 -20.43 -2.06 -4.91
N VAL A 480 -20.56 -2.33 -3.62
CA VAL A 480 -20.79 -1.31 -2.61
C VAL A 480 -19.63 -0.32 -2.50
N GLU A 481 -18.38 -0.78 -2.56
CA GLU A 481 -17.21 0.11 -2.51
C GLU A 481 -17.11 1.00 -3.77
N MET A 482 -17.43 0.48 -4.96
CA MET A 482 -17.52 1.31 -6.17
C MET A 482 -18.62 2.39 -6.04
N GLU A 483 -19.77 2.05 -5.45
CA GLU A 483 -20.85 3.01 -5.21
C GLU A 483 -20.47 4.07 -4.18
N ASP A 484 -19.72 3.69 -3.14
CA ASP A 484 -19.19 4.60 -2.12
C ASP A 484 -18.24 5.63 -2.75
N ALA A 485 -17.32 5.17 -3.61
CA ALA A 485 -16.41 6.02 -4.37
C ALA A 485 -17.16 7.09 -5.20
N ILE A 486 -18.25 6.69 -5.87
CA ILE A 486 -19.08 7.60 -6.67
C ILE A 486 -19.85 8.59 -5.79
N GLN A 487 -20.34 8.16 -4.62
CA GLN A 487 -21.03 9.03 -3.67
C GLN A 487 -20.08 10.09 -3.12
N ASP A 488 -18.87 9.70 -2.73
CA ASP A 488 -17.82 10.62 -2.28
C ASP A 488 -17.39 11.60 -3.38
N CYS A 489 -17.28 11.12 -4.62
CA CYS A 489 -17.07 11.99 -5.77
C CYS A 489 -18.17 13.05 -5.89
N THR A 490 -19.43 12.64 -5.79
CA THR A 490 -20.60 13.54 -5.87
C THR A 490 -20.64 14.54 -4.71
N ALA A 491 -20.14 14.15 -3.54
CA ALA A 491 -20.00 14.99 -2.36
C ALA A 491 -18.79 15.94 -2.40
N GLY A 492 -17.93 15.85 -3.42
CA GLY A 492 -16.71 16.68 -3.54
C GLY A 492 -15.58 16.26 -2.61
N LEU A 493 -15.56 15.01 -2.15
CA LEU A 493 -14.62 14.48 -1.15
C LEU A 493 -13.42 13.74 -1.77
N LEU A 494 -13.05 14.07 -3.01
CA LEU A 494 -12.00 13.37 -3.77
C LEU A 494 -10.57 13.56 -3.24
N ALA A 495 -10.31 14.62 -2.47
CA ALA A 495 -8.99 14.92 -1.90
C ALA A 495 -8.74 14.28 -0.52
N ASP A 496 -9.75 13.58 0.01
CA ASP A 496 -9.65 12.87 1.28
C ASP A 496 -9.10 11.47 1.00
N ASN A 497 -7.97 11.16 1.63
CA ASN A 497 -7.19 9.94 1.38
C ASN A 497 -7.89 8.65 1.82
N ASP A 498 -8.97 8.78 2.60
CA ASP A 498 -9.79 7.66 3.07
C ASP A 498 -11.13 7.55 2.29
N LYS A 499 -11.29 8.27 1.17
CA LYS A 499 -12.57 8.44 0.46
C LYS A 499 -12.41 8.29 -1.06
N GLY A 500 -13.51 8.32 -1.81
CA GLY A 500 -13.52 8.51 -3.27
C GLY A 500 -12.60 7.55 -4.05
N VAL A 501 -11.41 8.03 -4.41
CA VAL A 501 -10.38 7.23 -5.12
C VAL A 501 -9.96 6.00 -4.31
N HIS A 502 -9.86 6.13 -2.98
CA HIS A 502 -9.50 5.02 -2.10
C HIS A 502 -10.52 3.90 -2.16
N ALA A 503 -11.81 4.20 -2.01
CA ALA A 503 -12.89 3.22 -2.09
C ALA A 503 -12.96 2.51 -3.46
N TRP A 504 -12.62 3.21 -4.56
CA TRP A 504 -12.56 2.60 -5.89
C TRP A 504 -11.41 1.59 -5.99
N ASP A 505 -10.24 1.92 -5.44
CA ASP A 505 -9.10 1.01 -5.36
C ASP A 505 -9.40 -0.16 -4.40
N GLU A 506 -10.11 0.08 -3.28
CA GLU A 506 -10.53 -0.98 -2.34
C GLU A 506 -11.41 -2.00 -3.07
N ALA A 507 -12.33 -1.53 -3.92
CA ALA A 507 -13.19 -2.40 -4.72
C ALA A 507 -12.39 -3.33 -5.64
N TRP A 508 -11.35 -2.82 -6.30
CA TRP A 508 -10.44 -3.64 -7.09
C TRP A 508 -9.68 -4.64 -6.21
N ALA A 509 -9.15 -4.19 -5.08
CA ALA A 509 -8.42 -5.03 -4.14
C ALA A 509 -9.25 -6.23 -3.64
N PHE A 510 -10.53 -6.02 -3.34
CA PHE A 510 -11.45 -7.10 -2.96
C PHE A 510 -11.86 -8.00 -4.15
N TYR A 511 -11.92 -7.46 -5.36
CA TYR A 511 -12.24 -8.22 -6.57
C TYR A 511 -11.10 -9.17 -6.97
N ALA A 512 -9.88 -8.66 -6.99
CA ALA A 512 -8.65 -9.38 -7.35
C ALA A 512 -8.15 -10.26 -6.21
N GLY A 513 -7.89 -9.67 -5.04
CA GLY A 513 -7.23 -10.34 -3.91
C GLY A 513 -5.71 -10.39 -4.06
N SER A 514 -4.99 -10.26 -2.93
CA SER A 514 -3.53 -10.19 -2.87
C SER A 514 -2.79 -11.39 -3.48
N LEU A 515 -3.41 -12.58 -3.48
CA LEU A 515 -2.87 -13.82 -4.00
C LEU A 515 -2.73 -13.86 -5.54
N GLU A 516 -3.37 -12.94 -6.25
CA GLU A 516 -3.22 -12.80 -7.70
C GLU A 516 -1.87 -12.18 -8.10
N GLY A 517 -1.20 -11.53 -7.15
CA GLY A 517 0.09 -10.88 -7.39
C GLY A 517 0.00 -9.73 -8.39
N ALA A 518 1.14 -9.37 -8.97
CA ALA A 518 1.26 -8.10 -9.68
C ALA A 518 0.53 -8.06 -11.03
N ASP A 519 0.54 -9.18 -11.76
CA ASP A 519 0.06 -9.29 -13.13
C ASP A 519 -1.20 -10.16 -13.27
N GLY A 520 -1.71 -10.68 -12.15
CA GLY A 520 -2.90 -11.51 -12.13
C GLY A 520 -2.63 -12.96 -12.53
N SER A 521 -1.36 -13.38 -12.55
CA SER A 521 -0.95 -14.77 -12.83
C SER A 521 -0.93 -15.67 -11.60
N GLY A 522 -1.30 -15.13 -10.43
CA GLY A 522 -1.32 -15.83 -9.16
C GLY A 522 -2.38 -16.91 -9.04
N SER A 523 -2.62 -17.36 -7.81
CA SER A 523 -3.57 -18.42 -7.50
C SER A 523 -4.63 -17.92 -6.51
N GLY A 524 -5.35 -16.87 -6.93
CA GLY A 524 -6.37 -16.25 -6.09
C GLY A 524 -7.60 -17.10 -5.80
N VAL A 525 -8.41 -16.58 -4.88
CA VAL A 525 -9.64 -17.21 -4.36
C VAL A 525 -10.85 -16.26 -4.40
N GLN A 526 -10.70 -15.09 -5.02
CA GLN A 526 -11.71 -14.04 -5.14
C GLN A 526 -12.41 -14.06 -6.51
N PRO A 527 -13.36 -13.14 -6.81
CA PRO A 527 -14.07 -13.12 -8.08
C PRO A 527 -13.18 -13.07 -9.33
N TYR A 528 -12.00 -12.45 -9.29
CA TYR A 528 -11.02 -12.49 -10.39
C TYR A 528 -10.63 -13.94 -10.76
N ALA A 529 -10.17 -14.73 -9.77
CA ALA A 529 -9.86 -16.15 -9.95
C ALA A 529 -11.04 -16.98 -10.48
N LEU A 530 -12.28 -16.60 -10.13
CA LEU A 530 -13.46 -17.28 -10.65
C LEU A 530 -13.59 -17.06 -12.16
N ALA A 531 -13.45 -15.82 -12.64
CA ALA A 531 -13.55 -15.51 -14.05
C ALA A 531 -12.52 -16.28 -14.88
N ASP A 532 -11.28 -16.37 -14.41
CA ASP A 532 -10.22 -17.17 -15.06
C ASP A 532 -10.54 -18.66 -15.08
N LYS A 533 -11.02 -19.22 -13.96
CA LYS A 533 -11.47 -20.61 -13.91
C LYS A 533 -12.61 -20.88 -14.89
N ARG A 534 -13.58 -19.95 -15.00
CA ARG A 534 -14.74 -20.11 -15.88
C ARG A 534 -14.41 -19.88 -17.35
N CYS A 535 -13.46 -19.01 -17.68
CA CYS A 535 -13.07 -18.82 -19.08
C CYS A 535 -12.55 -20.13 -19.67
N VAL A 536 -11.80 -20.92 -18.89
CA VAL A 536 -11.28 -22.23 -19.32
C VAL A 536 -12.43 -23.22 -19.51
N ASP A 537 -13.43 -23.21 -18.62
CA ASP A 537 -14.61 -24.07 -18.75
C ASP A 537 -15.50 -23.67 -19.94
N PHE A 538 -15.56 -22.38 -20.32
CA PHE A 538 -16.54 -21.83 -21.28
C PHE A 538 -15.97 -21.39 -22.63
N GLY A 539 -14.65 -21.50 -22.83
CA GLY A 539 -13.99 -21.08 -24.06
C GLY A 539 -13.94 -19.55 -24.24
N THR A 540 -13.93 -18.79 -23.15
CA THR A 540 -13.94 -17.30 -23.17
C THR A 540 -12.63 -16.68 -22.66
N CYS A 541 -11.53 -17.44 -22.71
CA CYS A 541 -10.21 -16.92 -22.37
C CYS A 541 -9.63 -16.07 -23.51
N THR A 542 -8.72 -15.15 -23.18
CA THR A 542 -7.98 -14.38 -24.18
C THR A 542 -6.84 -15.20 -24.79
N ALA A 543 -6.34 -14.77 -25.95
CA ALA A 543 -5.20 -15.41 -26.61
C ALA A 543 -3.90 -15.35 -25.79
N SER A 544 -3.74 -14.33 -24.93
CA SER A 544 -2.60 -14.14 -24.03
C SER A 544 -2.73 -14.92 -22.71
N GLY A 545 -3.83 -15.65 -22.50
CA GLY A 545 -4.17 -16.26 -21.21
C GLY A 545 -5.08 -15.38 -20.36
N GLY A 546 -5.70 -15.96 -19.32
CA GLY A 546 -6.69 -15.27 -18.49
C GLY A 546 -8.05 -15.06 -19.18
N SER A 547 -9.05 -14.62 -18.42
CA SER A 547 -10.41 -14.41 -18.91
C SER A 547 -10.57 -13.09 -19.66
N ALA A 548 -11.37 -13.12 -20.75
CA ALA A 548 -11.77 -11.89 -21.43
C ALA A 548 -12.53 -10.93 -20.49
N ILE A 549 -13.29 -11.50 -19.53
CA ILE A 549 -14.02 -10.74 -18.52
C ILE A 549 -13.08 -9.97 -17.59
N ASN A 550 -12.01 -10.58 -17.07
CA ASN A 550 -11.04 -9.86 -16.22
C ASN A 550 -10.33 -8.75 -16.99
N ARG A 551 -9.95 -9.00 -18.26
CA ARG A 551 -9.38 -7.97 -19.13
C ARG A 551 -10.33 -6.77 -19.30
N ASP A 552 -11.60 -7.05 -19.61
CA ASP A 552 -12.61 -5.99 -19.81
C ASP A 552 -12.89 -5.23 -18.49
N ILE A 553 -13.00 -5.94 -17.37
CA ILE A 553 -13.21 -5.33 -16.04
C ILE A 553 -12.00 -4.49 -15.63
N LEU A 554 -10.77 -4.94 -15.87
CA LEU A 554 -9.55 -4.17 -15.62
C LEU A 554 -9.56 -2.83 -16.37
N ALA A 555 -9.88 -2.86 -17.67
CA ALA A 555 -9.98 -1.64 -18.48
C ALA A 555 -11.05 -0.69 -17.91
N LEU A 556 -12.23 -1.21 -17.56
CA LEU A 556 -13.29 -0.41 -16.97
C LEU A 556 -12.91 0.17 -15.60
N PHE A 557 -12.18 -0.56 -14.76
CA PHE A 557 -11.70 -0.03 -13.48
C PHE A 557 -10.70 1.12 -13.68
N GLN A 558 -9.82 1.01 -14.67
CA GLN A 558 -8.88 2.08 -15.02
C GLN A 558 -9.61 3.33 -15.55
N ASP A 559 -10.63 3.14 -16.40
CA ASP A 559 -11.48 4.22 -16.89
C ASP A 559 -12.25 4.90 -15.75
N GLY A 560 -12.84 4.12 -14.85
CA GLY A 560 -13.56 4.63 -13.69
C GLY A 560 -12.66 5.44 -12.76
N LEU A 561 -11.44 4.96 -12.50
CA LEU A 561 -10.43 5.69 -11.72
C LEU A 561 -10.09 7.05 -12.38
N ALA A 562 -9.89 7.06 -13.70
CA ALA A 562 -9.59 8.29 -14.44
C ALA A 562 -10.76 9.30 -14.37
N LEU A 563 -12.01 8.81 -14.48
CA LEU A 563 -13.21 9.63 -14.37
C LEU A 563 -13.40 10.20 -12.97
N LEU A 564 -13.20 9.40 -11.92
CA LEU A 564 -13.29 9.84 -10.53
C LEU A 564 -12.24 10.93 -10.22
N ARG A 565 -11.00 10.75 -10.67
CA ARG A 565 -9.94 11.77 -10.55
C ARG A 565 -10.27 13.07 -11.30
N ALA A 566 -11.02 12.97 -12.40
CA ALA A 566 -11.51 14.11 -13.16
C ALA A 566 -12.81 14.74 -12.58
N GLY A 567 -13.34 14.21 -11.48
CA GLY A 567 -14.62 14.67 -10.89
C GLY A 567 -15.85 14.32 -11.73
N LYS A 568 -15.75 13.39 -12.67
CA LYS A 568 -16.84 12.98 -13.58
C LYS A 568 -17.68 11.85 -12.98
N CYS A 569 -18.35 12.13 -11.87
CA CYS A 569 -19.01 11.11 -11.04
C CYS A 569 -20.17 10.39 -11.77
N THR A 570 -20.90 11.09 -12.63
CA THR A 570 -21.99 10.48 -13.44
C THR A 570 -21.44 9.48 -14.46
N ASP A 571 -20.33 9.82 -15.12
CA ASP A 571 -19.69 8.92 -16.08
C ASP A 571 -19.10 7.69 -15.37
N ALA A 572 -18.49 7.89 -14.19
CA ALA A 572 -18.00 6.79 -13.35
C ALA A 572 -19.12 5.83 -12.93
N ARG A 573 -20.34 6.33 -12.69
CA ARG A 573 -21.53 5.48 -12.43
C ARG A 573 -21.92 4.60 -13.63
N SER A 574 -21.81 5.13 -14.85
CA SER A 574 -22.01 4.34 -16.07
C SER A 574 -20.97 3.23 -16.20
N VAL A 575 -19.70 3.53 -15.89
CA VAL A 575 -18.61 2.55 -15.89
C VAL A 575 -18.83 1.46 -14.83
N MET A 576 -19.20 1.81 -13.60
CA MET A 576 -19.58 0.83 -12.57
C MET A 576 -20.72 -0.08 -13.04
N THR A 577 -21.71 0.46 -13.75
CA THR A 577 -22.80 -0.33 -14.32
C THR A 577 -22.27 -1.34 -15.35
N ALA A 578 -21.28 -0.96 -16.18
CA ALA A 578 -20.64 -1.89 -17.10
C ALA A 578 -19.83 -2.98 -16.36
N ILE A 579 -19.10 -2.62 -15.30
CA ILE A 579 -18.34 -3.56 -14.46
C ILE A 579 -19.27 -4.60 -13.84
N THR A 580 -20.37 -4.17 -13.21
CA THR A 580 -21.31 -5.08 -12.54
C THR A 580 -21.96 -6.07 -13.50
N ARG A 581 -22.26 -5.66 -14.75
CA ARG A 581 -22.73 -6.57 -15.82
C ARG A 581 -21.68 -7.62 -16.17
N LYS A 582 -20.42 -7.22 -16.35
CA LYS A 582 -19.32 -8.15 -16.63
C LYS A 582 -19.07 -9.11 -15.45
N MET A 583 -19.16 -8.62 -14.22
CA MET A 583 -19.07 -9.42 -13.00
C MET A 583 -20.19 -10.46 -12.84
N ALA A 584 -21.33 -10.31 -13.53
CA ALA A 584 -22.41 -11.30 -13.55
C ALA A 584 -22.09 -12.52 -14.41
N VAL A 585 -21.23 -12.39 -15.42
CA VAL A 585 -20.92 -13.45 -16.39
C VAL A 585 -20.37 -14.71 -15.71
N PRO A 586 -19.35 -14.64 -14.83
CA PRO A 586 -18.83 -15.85 -14.17
C PRO A 586 -19.84 -16.50 -13.22
N LEU A 587 -20.82 -15.73 -12.71
CA LEU A 587 -21.93 -16.28 -11.91
C LEU A 587 -22.89 -17.10 -12.78
N VAL A 588 -23.30 -16.56 -13.93
CA VAL A 588 -24.14 -17.25 -14.92
C VAL A 588 -23.44 -18.52 -15.42
N GLN A 589 -22.16 -18.42 -15.80
CA GLN A 589 -21.33 -19.56 -16.16
C GLN A 589 -21.29 -20.61 -15.05
N GLY A 590 -21.17 -20.18 -13.79
CA GLY A 590 -21.28 -21.06 -12.63
C GLY A 590 -22.62 -21.81 -12.58
N VAL A 591 -23.76 -21.10 -12.70
CA VAL A 591 -25.08 -21.74 -12.69
C VAL A 591 -25.22 -22.77 -13.80
N LEU A 592 -24.84 -22.42 -15.05
CA LEU A 592 -24.93 -23.30 -16.20
C LEU A 592 -24.08 -24.57 -16.05
N ARG A 593 -22.83 -24.42 -15.62
CA ARG A 593 -21.92 -25.54 -15.41
C ARG A 593 -22.46 -26.52 -14.37
N TYR A 594 -23.00 -26.01 -13.27
CA TYR A 594 -23.52 -26.86 -12.21
C TYR A 594 -24.93 -27.38 -12.47
N ALA A 595 -25.74 -26.68 -13.27
CA ALA A 595 -26.97 -27.25 -13.81
C ALA A 595 -26.66 -28.49 -14.66
N TRP A 596 -25.65 -28.43 -15.53
CA TRP A 596 -25.22 -29.59 -16.32
C TRP A 596 -24.62 -30.70 -15.46
N LYS A 597 -23.73 -30.38 -14.51
CA LYS A 597 -23.11 -31.40 -13.63
C LYS A 597 -24.08 -32.06 -12.66
N ALA A 598 -25.11 -31.33 -12.22
CA ALA A 598 -26.15 -31.84 -11.34
C ALA A 598 -27.35 -32.43 -12.11
N ASP A 599 -27.33 -32.39 -13.45
CA ASP A 599 -28.36 -32.97 -14.28
C ASP A 599 -28.43 -34.50 -14.10
N PRO A 600 -29.60 -35.08 -13.80
CA PRO A 600 -29.74 -36.52 -13.57
C PRO A 600 -29.43 -37.41 -14.78
N VAL A 601 -29.45 -36.85 -15.99
CA VAL A 601 -29.21 -37.59 -17.25
C VAL A 601 -27.77 -37.45 -17.72
N ASN A 602 -27.18 -36.26 -17.56
CA ASN A 602 -25.88 -35.92 -18.17
C ASN A 602 -24.72 -35.89 -17.17
N GLY A 603 -24.99 -35.49 -15.94
CA GLY A 603 -23.98 -35.25 -14.92
C GLY A 603 -23.75 -36.44 -13.98
N VAL A 604 -22.91 -36.21 -12.97
CA VAL A 604 -22.70 -37.18 -11.88
C VAL A 604 -23.77 -37.02 -10.78
N SER A 605 -24.38 -35.83 -10.70
CA SER A 605 -25.44 -35.46 -9.73
C SER A 605 -25.13 -35.86 -8.29
N GLY A 606 -24.43 -34.99 -7.55
CA GLY A 606 -24.10 -35.19 -6.15
C GLY A 606 -24.37 -33.96 -5.26
N PRO A 607 -24.30 -34.13 -3.92
CA PRO A 607 -24.48 -33.03 -2.97
C PRO A 607 -23.52 -31.86 -3.19
N LYS A 608 -22.33 -32.13 -3.75
CA LYS A 608 -21.33 -31.12 -4.10
C LYS A 608 -21.84 -30.23 -5.24
N GLU A 609 -22.21 -30.83 -6.36
CA GLU A 609 -22.63 -30.13 -7.57
C GLU A 609 -23.90 -29.31 -7.32
N ILE A 610 -24.85 -29.86 -6.57
CA ILE A 610 -26.08 -29.17 -6.18
C ILE A 610 -25.76 -27.95 -5.29
N ALA A 611 -24.85 -28.09 -4.33
CA ALA A 611 -24.47 -27.00 -3.44
C ALA A 611 -23.73 -25.87 -4.17
N GLU A 612 -22.77 -26.22 -5.03
CA GLU A 612 -22.07 -25.23 -5.86
C GLU A 612 -23.07 -24.51 -6.79
N GLY A 613 -23.95 -25.24 -7.47
CA GLY A 613 -24.98 -24.68 -8.33
C GLY A 613 -25.94 -23.74 -7.61
N TRP A 614 -26.36 -24.10 -6.39
CA TRP A 614 -27.20 -23.23 -5.58
C TRP A 614 -26.48 -21.96 -5.13
N ALA A 615 -25.21 -22.06 -4.73
CA ALA A 615 -24.44 -20.89 -4.32
C ALA A 615 -24.27 -19.87 -5.46
N PHE A 616 -23.96 -20.32 -6.68
CA PHE A 616 -23.93 -19.45 -7.87
C PHE A 616 -25.32 -18.88 -8.19
N THR A 617 -26.36 -19.71 -8.11
CA THR A 617 -27.73 -19.28 -8.38
C THR A 617 -28.11 -18.14 -7.44
N ARG A 618 -27.83 -18.26 -6.15
CA ARG A 618 -28.11 -17.19 -5.18
C ARG A 618 -27.40 -15.87 -5.50
N GLY A 619 -26.21 -15.93 -6.11
CA GLY A 619 -25.46 -14.75 -6.53
C GLY A 619 -26.08 -13.97 -7.69
N ILE A 620 -26.95 -14.58 -8.50
CA ILE A 620 -27.53 -13.93 -9.69
C ILE A 620 -29.07 -13.86 -9.70
N LEU A 621 -29.74 -14.69 -8.90
CA LEU A 621 -31.19 -14.87 -8.95
C LEU A 621 -32.02 -13.59 -8.76
N PRO A 622 -31.67 -12.64 -7.88
CA PRO A 622 -32.40 -11.37 -7.78
C PRO A 622 -32.40 -10.56 -9.08
N GLN A 623 -31.28 -10.55 -9.82
CA GLN A 623 -31.17 -9.86 -11.12
C GLN A 623 -31.98 -10.59 -12.19
N VAL A 624 -31.92 -11.94 -12.22
CA VAL A 624 -32.77 -12.74 -13.11
C VAL A 624 -34.25 -12.49 -12.85
N GLN A 625 -34.66 -12.38 -11.58
CA GLN A 625 -36.04 -12.09 -11.20
C GLN A 625 -36.48 -10.69 -11.64
N GLN A 626 -35.60 -9.70 -11.53
CA GLN A 626 -35.86 -8.34 -12.01
C GLN A 626 -36.11 -8.31 -13.52
N CYS A 627 -35.38 -9.14 -14.28
CA CYS A 627 -35.55 -9.29 -15.72
C CYS A 627 -36.77 -10.13 -16.11
N SER A 628 -36.99 -11.27 -15.44
CA SER A 628 -38.09 -12.18 -15.72
C SER A 628 -38.39 -13.09 -14.53
N VAL A 629 -39.57 -12.87 -13.93
CA VAL A 629 -40.11 -13.72 -12.84
C VAL A 629 -40.20 -15.19 -13.27
N ALA A 630 -40.59 -15.44 -14.52
CA ALA A 630 -40.72 -16.79 -15.05
C ALA A 630 -39.36 -17.49 -15.18
N ALA A 631 -38.34 -16.80 -15.71
CA ALA A 631 -37.00 -17.36 -15.81
C ALA A 631 -36.41 -17.65 -14.43
N ALA A 632 -36.52 -16.71 -13.49
CA ALA A 632 -36.06 -16.89 -12.12
C ALA A 632 -36.77 -18.06 -11.41
N THR A 633 -38.08 -18.23 -11.62
CA THR A 633 -38.83 -19.36 -11.08
C THR A 633 -38.29 -20.69 -11.63
N THR A 634 -38.04 -20.78 -12.94
CA THR A 634 -37.46 -21.97 -13.57
C THR A 634 -36.07 -22.27 -13.02
N VAL A 635 -35.19 -21.27 -12.94
CA VAL A 635 -33.83 -21.43 -12.41
C VAL A 635 -33.89 -21.88 -10.95
N ARG A 636 -34.73 -21.23 -10.11
CA ARG A 636 -34.85 -21.57 -8.69
C ARG A 636 -35.36 -22.99 -8.48
N ASN A 637 -36.45 -23.38 -9.15
CA ASN A 637 -37.05 -24.71 -8.97
C ASN A 637 -36.06 -25.85 -9.29
N ASN A 638 -35.14 -25.60 -10.24
CA ASN A 638 -34.11 -26.55 -10.61
C ASN A 638 -32.88 -26.51 -9.69
N MET A 639 -32.45 -25.32 -9.27
CA MET A 639 -31.15 -25.16 -8.60
C MET A 639 -31.22 -25.05 -7.07
N ASP A 640 -32.40 -24.90 -6.47
CA ASP A 640 -32.55 -24.79 -5.02
C ASP A 640 -32.05 -26.04 -4.29
N ILE A 641 -31.11 -25.87 -3.36
CA ILE A 641 -30.55 -26.96 -2.55
C ILE A 641 -31.60 -27.65 -1.66
N ALA A 642 -32.73 -27.00 -1.40
CA ALA A 642 -33.86 -27.57 -0.70
C ALA A 642 -34.77 -28.43 -1.61
N SER A 643 -34.58 -28.40 -2.93
CA SER A 643 -35.37 -29.19 -3.87
C SER A 643 -35.21 -30.68 -3.61
N ALA A 644 -36.35 -31.40 -3.57
CA ALA A 644 -36.38 -32.85 -3.46
C ALA A 644 -35.88 -33.54 -4.75
N SER A 645 -35.95 -32.85 -5.88
CA SER A 645 -35.47 -33.32 -7.18
C SER A 645 -34.74 -32.18 -7.89
N PRO A 646 -33.48 -31.91 -7.50
CA PRO A 646 -32.65 -30.90 -8.16
C PRO A 646 -32.53 -31.18 -9.65
N VAL A 647 -32.53 -30.12 -10.45
CA VAL A 647 -32.43 -30.14 -11.91
C VAL A 647 -33.48 -31.06 -12.57
N SER A 648 -34.69 -31.13 -12.00
CA SER A 648 -35.78 -31.99 -12.50
C SER A 648 -36.29 -31.60 -13.89
N GLY A 649 -36.16 -30.33 -14.29
CA GLY A 649 -36.43 -29.85 -15.64
C GLY A 649 -35.26 -30.04 -16.61
N GLY A 650 -34.14 -30.59 -16.14
CA GLY A 650 -32.90 -30.74 -16.89
C GLY A 650 -32.11 -29.43 -17.03
N PHE A 651 -30.82 -29.54 -17.35
CA PHE A 651 -29.95 -28.38 -17.53
C PHE A 651 -30.43 -27.46 -18.66
N ALA A 652 -31.06 -28.03 -19.69
CA ALA A 652 -31.55 -27.29 -20.85
C ALA A 652 -32.61 -26.24 -20.47
N ALA A 653 -33.50 -26.56 -19.51
CA ALA A 653 -34.49 -25.61 -19.01
C ALA A 653 -33.83 -24.45 -18.25
N VAL A 654 -32.78 -24.73 -17.47
CA VAL A 654 -32.01 -23.71 -16.76
C VAL A 654 -31.26 -22.81 -17.76
N LYS A 655 -30.62 -23.43 -18.76
CA LYS A 655 -29.90 -22.71 -19.83
C LYS A 655 -30.83 -21.79 -20.60
N GLN A 656 -31.95 -22.30 -21.10
CA GLN A 656 -32.92 -21.50 -21.84
C GLN A 656 -33.47 -20.34 -21.00
N ALA A 657 -33.75 -20.57 -19.72
CA ALA A 657 -34.23 -19.52 -18.81
C ALA A 657 -33.17 -18.41 -18.63
N LEU A 658 -31.90 -18.76 -18.42
CA LEU A 658 -30.83 -17.78 -18.28
C LEU A 658 -30.56 -17.01 -19.57
N GLU A 659 -30.46 -17.71 -20.71
CA GLU A 659 -30.22 -17.06 -22.02
C GLU A 659 -31.32 -16.07 -22.39
N SER A 660 -32.57 -16.33 -21.99
CA SER A 660 -33.69 -15.42 -22.23
C SER A 660 -33.57 -14.06 -21.54
N VAL A 661 -32.72 -13.94 -20.51
CA VAL A 661 -32.54 -12.69 -19.76
C VAL A 661 -31.21 -12.00 -20.02
N TYR A 662 -30.32 -12.56 -20.85
CA TYR A 662 -29.01 -11.96 -21.16
C TYR A 662 -29.10 -10.50 -21.62
N PRO A 663 -30.01 -10.12 -22.55
CA PRO A 663 -30.13 -8.72 -22.96
C PRO A 663 -30.50 -7.77 -21.81
N CYS A 664 -31.36 -8.23 -20.88
CA CYS A 664 -31.73 -7.43 -19.70
C CYS A 664 -30.59 -7.34 -18.68
N LEU A 665 -29.82 -8.41 -18.51
CA LEU A 665 -28.60 -8.41 -17.70
C LEU A 665 -27.46 -7.60 -18.35
N GLY A 666 -27.60 -7.18 -19.61
CA GLY A 666 -26.58 -6.43 -20.33
C GLY A 666 -25.33 -7.25 -20.65
N ILE A 667 -25.50 -8.56 -20.87
CA ILE A 667 -24.45 -9.49 -21.28
C ILE A 667 -24.84 -10.18 -22.60
N THR A 668 -23.87 -10.71 -23.33
CA THR A 668 -24.11 -11.39 -24.61
C THR A 668 -23.88 -12.90 -24.52
N CYS A 669 -24.33 -13.63 -25.55
CA CYS A 669 -23.98 -15.03 -25.72
C CYS A 669 -22.46 -15.23 -25.83
N GLY A 670 -21.76 -14.29 -26.48
CA GLY A 670 -20.30 -14.30 -26.60
C GLY A 670 -19.58 -14.09 -25.26
N ASP A 671 -20.10 -13.24 -24.38
CA ASP A 671 -19.54 -13.05 -23.03
C ASP A 671 -19.61 -14.36 -22.22
N VAL A 672 -20.73 -15.08 -22.31
CA VAL A 672 -20.96 -16.31 -21.53
C VAL A 672 -20.25 -17.52 -22.13
N GLY A 673 -20.24 -17.67 -23.45
CA GLY A 673 -19.67 -18.83 -24.14
C GLY A 673 -20.46 -20.13 -23.94
N GLY A 674 -19.78 -21.27 -24.03
CA GLY A 674 -20.38 -22.60 -23.94
C GLY A 674 -19.46 -23.61 -23.27
N VAL A 675 -20.01 -24.61 -22.58
CA VAL A 675 -19.18 -25.50 -21.75
C VAL A 675 -18.37 -26.47 -22.59
N LEU A 676 -17.05 -26.37 -22.50
CA LEU A 676 -16.10 -27.17 -23.26
C LEU A 676 -15.94 -28.61 -22.73
N ASN A 677 -15.78 -29.53 -23.68
CA ASN A 677 -15.37 -30.91 -23.54
C ASN A 677 -14.19 -31.16 -24.50
N GLY A 678 -12.98 -30.82 -24.05
CA GLY A 678 -11.82 -30.73 -24.93
C GLY A 678 -11.96 -29.57 -25.91
N ALA A 679 -11.87 -29.84 -27.21
CA ALA A 679 -11.99 -28.83 -28.27
C ALA A 679 -13.43 -28.66 -28.81
N SER A 680 -14.42 -29.31 -28.21
CA SER A 680 -15.84 -29.23 -28.59
C SER A 680 -16.69 -28.85 -27.39
N TYR A 681 -17.95 -28.51 -27.58
CA TYR A 681 -18.89 -28.26 -26.48
C TYR A 681 -19.55 -29.56 -26.01
N TYR A 682 -19.97 -29.61 -24.74
CA TYR A 682 -20.95 -30.61 -24.33
C TYR A 682 -22.27 -30.37 -25.09
N ALA A 683 -22.92 -31.45 -25.52
CA ALA A 683 -24.16 -31.38 -26.28
C ALA A 683 -25.23 -30.57 -25.51
N GLY A 684 -25.80 -29.55 -26.15
CA GLY A 684 -26.79 -28.65 -25.56
C GLY A 684 -26.18 -27.51 -24.72
N MET A 685 -24.87 -27.49 -24.53
CA MET A 685 -24.12 -26.42 -23.83
C MET A 685 -23.35 -25.51 -24.79
N GLU A 686 -23.65 -25.57 -26.09
CA GLU A 686 -23.12 -24.65 -27.08
C GLU A 686 -23.56 -23.21 -26.75
N PRO A 687 -22.73 -22.19 -27.09
CA PRO A 687 -23.13 -20.80 -26.93
C PRO A 687 -24.45 -20.53 -27.65
N CYS A 688 -25.32 -19.73 -27.04
CA CYS A 688 -26.45 -19.17 -27.77
C CYS A 688 -25.99 -18.21 -28.87
N ARG A 689 -26.93 -17.68 -29.62
CA ARG A 689 -26.67 -16.63 -30.63
C ARG A 689 -27.43 -15.39 -30.24
N ASP A 690 -26.72 -14.27 -30.20
CA ASP A 690 -27.37 -12.98 -30.02
C ASP A 690 -28.29 -12.69 -31.21
N THR A 691 -29.43 -12.07 -30.92
CA THR A 691 -30.39 -11.65 -31.95
C THR A 691 -30.40 -10.14 -32.03
N LEU A 692 -30.35 -9.59 -33.24
CA LEU A 692 -30.41 -8.15 -33.48
C LEU A 692 -31.72 -7.82 -34.19
N ALA A 693 -32.56 -6.97 -33.59
CA ALA A 693 -33.88 -6.60 -34.11
C ALA A 693 -34.76 -7.81 -34.53
N GLY A 694 -34.69 -8.91 -33.78
CA GLY A 694 -35.43 -10.15 -34.07
C GLY A 694 -34.83 -11.02 -35.17
N PHE A 695 -33.67 -10.64 -35.73
CA PHE A 695 -32.92 -11.44 -36.69
C PHE A 695 -31.86 -12.29 -35.97
N THR A 696 -31.87 -13.61 -36.21
CA THR A 696 -30.85 -14.54 -35.73
C THR A 696 -29.78 -14.71 -36.80
N PHE A 697 -28.54 -14.34 -36.49
CA PHE A 697 -27.46 -14.44 -37.46
C PHE A 697 -27.00 -15.89 -37.71
N GLY A 698 -26.64 -16.17 -38.97
CA GLY A 698 -26.07 -17.45 -39.40
C GLY A 698 -24.63 -17.68 -38.92
N SER A 699 -23.93 -16.60 -38.56
CA SER A 699 -22.56 -16.55 -38.02
C SER A 699 -22.50 -15.54 -36.87
N ASP A 700 -21.47 -15.59 -36.03
CA ASP A 700 -21.27 -14.56 -35.02
C ASP A 700 -20.83 -13.25 -35.69
N VAL A 701 -21.72 -12.26 -35.66
CA VAL A 701 -21.48 -10.90 -36.16
C VAL A 701 -21.75 -9.86 -35.08
N THR A 702 -21.73 -10.27 -33.81
CA THR A 702 -22.10 -9.44 -32.66
C THR A 702 -21.20 -8.21 -32.57
N GLU A 703 -19.88 -8.37 -32.76
CA GLU A 703 -18.94 -7.24 -32.81
C GLU A 703 -19.22 -6.29 -33.99
N HIS A 704 -19.65 -6.81 -35.15
CA HIS A 704 -19.97 -5.96 -36.29
C HIS A 704 -21.26 -5.16 -36.06
N ALA A 705 -22.18 -5.70 -35.27
CA ALA A 705 -23.44 -5.05 -34.96
C ALA A 705 -23.29 -3.91 -33.93
N ARG A 706 -22.20 -3.91 -33.13
CA ARG A 706 -21.91 -2.89 -32.10
C ARG A 706 -21.46 -1.54 -32.66
N LEU A 707 -21.31 -1.42 -33.98
CA LEU A 707 -21.00 -0.14 -34.65
C LEU A 707 -22.04 0.95 -34.32
N ASP A 708 -23.26 0.56 -33.94
CA ASP A 708 -24.29 1.49 -33.48
C ASP A 708 -23.95 2.17 -32.14
N LEU A 709 -23.22 1.49 -31.26
CA LEU A 709 -22.71 2.04 -30.00
C LEU A 709 -21.56 3.02 -30.23
N ASP A 710 -20.67 2.72 -31.18
CA ASP A 710 -19.60 3.65 -31.58
C ASP A 710 -20.20 4.91 -32.19
N GLN A 711 -21.24 4.76 -33.03
CA GLN A 711 -22.03 5.87 -33.56
C GLN A 711 -22.66 6.70 -32.45
N GLN A 712 -23.26 6.07 -31.44
CA GLN A 712 -23.89 6.77 -30.31
C GLN A 712 -22.86 7.49 -29.42
N THR A 713 -21.69 6.88 -29.22
CA THR A 713 -20.55 7.47 -28.49
C THR A 713 -20.00 8.68 -29.25
N PHE A 714 -19.83 8.54 -30.57
CA PHE A 714 -19.40 9.61 -31.45
C PHE A 714 -20.37 10.80 -31.36
N GLU A 715 -21.68 10.56 -31.48
CA GLU A 715 -22.71 11.59 -31.34
C GLU A 715 -22.63 12.33 -29.99
N GLY A 716 -22.49 11.60 -28.88
CA GLY A 716 -22.33 12.20 -27.55
C GLY A 716 -21.06 13.05 -27.40
N LEU A 717 -19.94 12.62 -27.98
CA LEU A 717 -18.68 13.37 -27.96
C LEU A 717 -18.77 14.66 -28.80
N LEU A 718 -19.49 14.63 -29.93
CA LEU A 718 -19.75 15.82 -30.74
C LEU A 718 -20.61 16.83 -29.97
N GLU A 719 -21.67 16.37 -29.30
CA GLU A 719 -22.55 17.22 -28.47
C GLU A 719 -21.78 17.85 -27.30
N ALA A 720 -20.85 17.11 -26.70
CA ALA A 720 -19.99 17.58 -25.61
C ALA A 720 -18.83 18.50 -26.07
N GLY A 721 -18.66 18.73 -27.38
CA GLY A 721 -17.58 19.54 -27.93
C GLY A 721 -16.19 18.88 -27.87
N ALA A 722 -16.12 17.56 -27.65
CA ALA A 722 -14.89 16.77 -27.55
C ALA A 722 -14.37 16.32 -28.93
N TRP A 723 -14.22 17.26 -29.86
CA TRP A 723 -13.97 17.00 -31.29
C TRP A 723 -12.76 16.12 -31.59
N ARG A 724 -11.70 16.20 -30.78
CA ARG A 724 -10.50 15.40 -30.98
C ARG A 724 -10.72 13.92 -30.65
N VAL A 725 -11.45 13.64 -29.56
CA VAL A 725 -11.79 12.28 -29.15
C VAL A 725 -12.85 11.69 -30.07
N ALA A 726 -13.80 12.52 -30.51
CA ALA A 726 -14.77 12.13 -31.55
C ALA A 726 -14.05 11.71 -32.85
N ALA A 727 -13.02 12.45 -33.27
CA ALA A 727 -12.24 12.09 -34.45
C ALA A 727 -11.53 10.74 -34.31
N ASP A 728 -11.04 10.40 -33.12
CA ASP A 728 -10.42 9.11 -32.85
C ASP A 728 -11.46 7.97 -32.91
N VAL A 729 -12.64 8.14 -32.28
CA VAL A 729 -13.75 7.15 -32.35
C VAL A 729 -14.30 6.98 -33.77
N TYR A 730 -14.25 8.01 -34.61
CA TYR A 730 -14.65 7.90 -36.02
C TYR A 730 -13.63 7.12 -36.87
N GLN A 731 -12.35 7.17 -36.49
CA GLN A 731 -11.25 6.64 -37.29
C GLN A 731 -10.89 5.19 -36.95
N TYR A 732 -11.12 4.76 -35.69
CA TYR A 732 -10.77 3.45 -35.15
C TYR A 732 -12.00 2.73 -34.65
#